data_AF-A0A6P2HCP4-F1
#
_entry.id   AF-A0A6P2HCP4-F1
#
_cell.length_a   1.000
_cell.length_b   1.000
_cell.length_c   1.000
_cell.angle_alpha   90.00
_cell.angle_beta   90.00
_cell.angle_gamma   90.00
#
_symmetry.space_group_name_H-M   'P 1'
#
loop_
_entity.id
_entity.type
_entity.pdbx_description
1 polymer ?
#
loop_
_entity_poly.entity_id
_entity_poly.type
_entity_poly.pdbx_seq_one_letter_code
_entity_poly.pdbx_strand_id
1 'polypeptide(L)'
;MKKSYSFVASGTCRSSGTGIDARCIFFDDRSQISDLEFFDELQAALKLSETLPDCVVILSSPALAKHLCGYWSTSTDQRTNFMARGAREGVHYVKSYYFFAWDAQGLTLETSEHAQPATLLFDVPVDDFCQQGLRQLVKDNPVVQVAPAGHVFKHPSGTINKVFIQARELPVSEPELCFVGRSLCCAFTPGLLRGVQTVFVDTMSIYPFVREALDFAGATARIHSFHSYGALSELSPPSEPYVVVISASTTGGMARKLCGNQGFDDKRVLTLIDISAAERKGTVLIPLDQVDDIYGAHLADGTETEIELVGEHFSSKAKPPRSVALGQPHTPKDLIRILEEFGIGGTQAINHVPLGRSASKLVCIDADRVASSQKFHGWLKAEIPWSVSIAIDHIVFTNDVGSEAIAALAADIIERAKGVRPTIIGYSDLDAASLSAAQGILVVTAVAGDGGLLREISRDLREFVPPALPRHFLAGVGLPQTGEAWERLRQFLERNTTHRRYGFSSWLVLPIGPDGSDSAWRDLVELASRAEMAIPPADVVDGTIAERALTALSKAVDVAYNGFLPKSDETPLGLSDGFLFFGDAFKGRLAEVTPATTYLAVSSVLQAARDLKIASNQLRPTGYESVVLAPENFLRFNDNLLQACILRAAHPSELDYSASPHLSTLMKEFLFKVFARHAHLYGAAALEFAAALATGRLKLKKADAQEVVSVTVANLRTQPSALLGLLLMVTA
;
A
#
# COMPACT_ATOMS: atom_id res chain seq x y z
N MET A 1 -4.79 -22.09 -20.63
CA MET A 1 -4.08 -22.73 -19.51
C MET A 1 -2.69 -23.10 -20.00
N LYS A 2 -1.62 -22.85 -19.24
CA LYS A 2 -0.27 -23.29 -19.63
C LYS A 2 -0.27 -24.82 -19.72
N LYS A 3 0.19 -25.40 -20.83
CA LYS A 3 0.31 -26.86 -21.00
C LYS A 3 1.73 -27.38 -20.77
N SER A 4 2.68 -26.47 -20.54
CA SER A 4 4.07 -26.80 -20.25
C SER A 4 4.65 -25.88 -19.17
N TYR A 5 5.70 -26.35 -18.52
CA TYR A 5 6.60 -25.54 -17.70
C TYR A 5 7.91 -25.35 -18.46
N SER A 6 8.41 -24.13 -18.62
CA SER A 6 9.67 -23.88 -19.32
C SER A 6 10.60 -22.96 -18.56
N PHE A 7 11.90 -23.25 -18.63
CA PHE A 7 12.96 -22.54 -17.93
C PHE A 7 14.26 -22.56 -18.74
N VAL A 8 15.19 -21.67 -18.41
CA VAL A 8 16.55 -21.67 -18.97
C VAL A 8 17.47 -22.42 -18.02
N ALA A 9 18.39 -23.21 -18.58
CA ALA A 9 19.45 -23.85 -17.82
C ALA A 9 20.78 -23.72 -18.56
N SER A 10 21.87 -23.60 -17.80
CA SER A 10 23.22 -23.49 -18.34
C SER A 10 24.11 -24.55 -17.71
N GLY A 11 24.95 -25.21 -18.50
CA GLY A 11 25.81 -26.27 -17.97
C GLY A 11 27.05 -26.48 -18.80
N THR A 12 27.80 -27.53 -18.47
CA THR A 12 28.99 -27.93 -19.23
C THR A 12 28.73 -29.25 -19.93
N CYS A 13 29.06 -29.31 -21.21
CA CYS A 13 29.06 -30.55 -22.00
C CYS A 13 29.96 -31.58 -21.33
N ARG A 14 29.42 -32.72 -20.90
CA ARG A 14 30.21 -33.74 -20.16
C ARG A 14 31.33 -34.34 -21.01
N SER A 15 31.16 -34.39 -22.33
CA SER A 15 32.13 -34.95 -23.26
C SER A 15 33.19 -33.94 -23.73
N SER A 16 32.82 -32.68 -23.98
CA SER A 16 33.73 -31.67 -24.56
C SER A 16 34.22 -30.60 -23.59
N GLY A 17 33.60 -30.46 -22.41
CA GLY A 17 33.91 -29.39 -21.46
C GLY A 17 33.42 -28.00 -21.89
N THR A 18 32.67 -27.89 -22.99
CA THR A 18 32.14 -26.60 -23.49
C THR A 18 30.92 -26.16 -22.69
N GLY A 19 30.80 -24.87 -22.38
CA GLY A 19 29.56 -24.29 -21.83
C GLY A 19 28.40 -24.38 -22.82
N ILE A 20 27.20 -24.69 -22.32
CA ILE A 20 25.98 -24.87 -23.11
C ILE A 20 24.83 -24.13 -22.42
N ASP A 21 24.09 -23.32 -23.18
CA ASP A 21 22.80 -22.78 -22.75
C ASP A 21 21.64 -23.58 -23.36
N ALA A 22 20.66 -23.94 -22.54
CA ALA A 22 19.53 -24.77 -22.93
C ALA A 22 18.19 -24.13 -22.56
N ARG A 23 17.20 -24.26 -23.45
CA ARG A 23 15.79 -24.01 -23.10
C ARG A 23 15.13 -25.34 -22.78
N CYS A 24 14.76 -25.54 -21.51
CA CYS A 24 14.09 -26.74 -21.04
C CYS A 24 12.57 -26.53 -21.02
N ILE A 25 11.82 -27.56 -21.43
CA ILE A 25 10.36 -27.51 -21.54
C ILE A 25 9.81 -28.85 -21.05
N PHE A 26 9.07 -28.82 -19.95
CA PHE A 26 8.44 -29.96 -19.32
C PHE A 26 6.95 -30.02 -19.67
N PHE A 27 6.51 -31.19 -20.14
CA PHE A 27 5.11 -31.51 -20.39
C PHE A 27 4.63 -32.58 -19.41
N ASP A 28 3.52 -32.28 -18.72
CA ASP A 28 2.80 -33.28 -17.94
C ASP A 28 1.94 -34.18 -18.84
N ASP A 29 1.53 -35.33 -18.30
CA ASP A 29 0.73 -36.35 -18.98
C ASP A 29 -0.76 -36.29 -18.65
N ARG A 30 -1.22 -35.24 -17.95
CA ARG A 30 -2.62 -35.09 -17.56
C ARG A 30 -3.46 -34.46 -18.65
N SER A 31 -2.83 -33.66 -19.51
CA SER A 31 -3.47 -33.05 -20.67
C SER A 31 -3.09 -33.77 -21.96
N GLN A 32 -4.09 -34.13 -22.79
CA GLN A 32 -3.82 -34.50 -24.17
C GLN A 32 -3.28 -33.28 -24.92
N ILE A 33 -2.16 -33.48 -25.63
CA ILE A 33 -1.50 -32.44 -26.43
C ILE A 33 -1.48 -32.87 -27.88
N SER A 34 -1.97 -31.99 -28.76
CA SER A 34 -1.86 -32.16 -30.21
C SER A 34 -0.49 -31.72 -30.72
N ASP A 35 -0.16 -32.05 -31.97
CA ASP A 35 1.09 -31.61 -32.59
C ASP A 35 1.18 -30.08 -32.66
N LEU A 36 0.10 -29.40 -33.08
CA LEU A 36 0.03 -27.94 -33.12
C LEU A 36 0.32 -27.32 -31.76
N GLU A 37 -0.33 -27.81 -30.72
CA GLU A 37 -0.16 -27.30 -29.35
C GLU A 37 1.25 -27.57 -28.81
N PHE A 38 1.85 -28.71 -29.14
CA PHE A 38 3.24 -29.00 -28.81
C PHE A 38 4.19 -27.95 -29.41
N PHE A 39 4.09 -27.68 -30.71
CA PHE A 39 4.94 -26.68 -31.36
C PHE A 39 4.64 -25.25 -30.92
N ASP A 40 3.40 -24.92 -30.56
CA ASP A 40 3.06 -23.61 -30.00
C ASP A 40 3.71 -23.38 -28.63
N GLU A 41 3.71 -24.39 -27.74
CA GLU A 41 4.41 -24.34 -26.45
C GLU A 41 5.93 -24.21 -26.63
N LEU A 42 6.52 -24.94 -27.60
CA LEU A 42 7.94 -24.77 -27.96
C LEU A 42 8.26 -23.35 -28.42
N GLN A 43 7.42 -22.78 -29.29
CA GLN A 43 7.58 -21.41 -29.79
C GLN A 43 7.43 -20.37 -28.69
N ALA A 44 6.45 -20.55 -27.79
CA ALA A 44 6.24 -19.67 -26.66
C ALA A 44 7.45 -19.68 -25.72
N ALA A 45 7.97 -20.87 -25.39
CA ALA A 45 9.17 -21.02 -24.57
C ALA A 45 10.41 -20.37 -25.20
N LEU A 46 10.63 -20.55 -26.50
CA LEU A 46 11.79 -19.95 -27.18
C LEU A 46 11.70 -18.42 -27.22
N LYS A 47 10.49 -17.85 -27.39
CA LYS A 47 10.26 -16.38 -27.36
C LYS A 47 10.55 -15.75 -25.99
N LEU A 48 10.43 -16.51 -24.90
CA LEU A 48 10.75 -16.04 -23.55
C LEU A 48 12.25 -16.01 -23.26
N SER A 49 13.10 -16.50 -24.18
CA SER A 49 14.55 -16.48 -24.01
C SER A 49 15.11 -15.14 -24.48
N GLU A 50 15.85 -14.44 -23.61
CA GLU A 50 16.50 -13.16 -23.97
C GLU A 50 17.54 -13.36 -25.09
N THR A 51 18.28 -14.46 -25.01
CA THR A 51 19.21 -14.95 -26.02
C THR A 51 18.76 -16.31 -26.53
N LEU A 52 19.09 -16.64 -27.79
CA LEU A 52 18.79 -17.97 -28.32
C LEU A 52 19.72 -19.01 -27.68
N PRO A 53 19.19 -20.13 -27.16
CA PRO A 53 19.99 -21.17 -26.52
C PRO A 53 20.76 -22.01 -27.55
N ASP A 54 21.78 -22.75 -27.10
CA ASP A 54 22.49 -23.74 -27.92
C ASP A 54 21.64 -24.97 -28.21
N CYS A 55 20.74 -25.36 -27.30
CA CYS A 55 19.84 -26.49 -27.48
C CYS A 55 18.48 -26.30 -26.80
N VAL A 56 17.53 -27.15 -27.20
CA VAL A 56 16.22 -27.27 -26.54
C VAL A 56 16.11 -28.66 -25.93
N VAL A 57 15.65 -28.75 -24.70
CA VAL A 57 15.48 -29.99 -23.95
C VAL A 57 14.01 -30.16 -23.59
N ILE A 58 13.37 -31.21 -24.13
CA ILE A 58 11.98 -31.54 -23.89
C ILE A 58 11.93 -32.69 -22.88
N LEU A 59 11.20 -32.48 -21.79
CA LEU A 59 11.06 -33.41 -20.67
C LEU A 59 9.60 -33.85 -20.57
N SER A 60 9.35 -35.16 -20.49
CA SER A 60 7.98 -35.68 -20.31
C SER A 60 7.99 -37.10 -19.75
N SER A 61 6.83 -37.71 -19.48
CA SER A 61 6.76 -39.14 -19.13
C SER A 61 7.23 -40.02 -20.31
N PRO A 62 7.64 -41.29 -20.10
CA PRO A 62 8.13 -42.15 -21.19
C PRO A 62 7.12 -42.37 -22.32
N ALA A 63 5.82 -42.50 -21.97
CA ALA A 63 4.77 -42.64 -22.96
C ALA A 63 4.61 -41.36 -23.79
N LEU A 64 4.56 -40.20 -23.14
CA LEU A 64 4.41 -38.91 -23.81
C LEU A 64 5.66 -38.54 -24.63
N ALA A 65 6.86 -38.85 -24.15
CA ALA A 65 8.11 -38.55 -24.85
C ALA A 65 8.14 -39.19 -26.23
N LYS A 66 7.67 -40.44 -26.35
CA LYS A 66 7.51 -41.13 -27.64
C LYS A 66 6.50 -40.45 -28.56
N HIS A 67 5.39 -39.94 -28.01
CA HIS A 67 4.38 -39.21 -28.79
C HIS A 67 4.91 -37.86 -29.28
N LEU A 68 5.55 -37.07 -28.41
CA LEU A 68 6.15 -35.77 -28.75
C LEU A 68 7.28 -35.93 -29.78
N CYS A 69 8.09 -36.96 -29.63
CA CYS A 69 9.11 -37.34 -30.59
C CYS A 69 8.50 -37.78 -31.94
N GLY A 70 7.34 -38.44 -31.90
CA GLY A 70 6.50 -38.73 -33.06
C GLY A 70 6.05 -37.46 -33.78
N TYR A 71 5.44 -36.50 -33.07
CA TYR A 71 5.05 -35.19 -33.63
C TYR A 71 6.22 -34.44 -34.22
N TRP A 72 7.36 -34.44 -33.54
CA TRP A 72 8.60 -33.87 -34.06
C TRP A 72 9.01 -34.50 -35.39
N SER A 73 8.86 -35.82 -35.51
CA SER A 73 9.30 -36.57 -36.69
C SER A 73 8.35 -36.41 -37.88
N THR A 74 7.04 -36.37 -37.65
CA THR A 74 6.00 -36.39 -38.70
C THR A 74 5.54 -35.00 -39.15
N SER A 75 5.46 -34.00 -38.26
CA SER A 75 4.91 -32.67 -38.56
C SER A 75 5.97 -31.74 -39.18
N THR A 76 6.36 -32.04 -40.42
CA THR A 76 7.50 -31.41 -41.13
C THR A 76 7.41 -29.89 -41.23
N ASP A 77 6.23 -29.33 -41.55
CA ASP A 77 6.06 -27.89 -41.70
C ASP A 77 6.19 -27.16 -40.36
N GLN A 78 5.56 -27.69 -39.30
CA GLN A 78 5.65 -27.13 -37.95
C GLN A 78 7.07 -27.20 -37.40
N ARG A 79 7.77 -28.33 -37.61
CA ARG A 79 9.19 -28.50 -37.27
C ARG A 79 10.06 -27.47 -37.98
N THR A 80 9.91 -27.33 -39.30
CA THR A 80 10.72 -26.40 -40.09
C THR A 80 10.49 -24.94 -39.65
N ASN A 81 9.23 -24.57 -39.41
CA ASN A 81 8.87 -23.24 -38.89
C ASN A 81 9.49 -22.97 -37.51
N PHE A 82 9.48 -23.95 -36.61
CA PHE A 82 10.11 -23.81 -35.30
C PHE A 82 11.65 -23.73 -35.40
N MET A 83 12.29 -24.59 -36.20
CA MET A 83 13.74 -24.55 -36.42
C MET A 83 14.20 -23.22 -37.02
N ALA A 84 13.42 -22.62 -37.93
CA ALA A 84 13.71 -21.30 -38.49
C ALA A 84 13.74 -20.19 -37.42
N ARG A 85 12.96 -20.32 -36.34
CA ARG A 85 12.99 -19.37 -35.20
C ARG A 85 14.25 -19.53 -34.34
N GLY A 86 14.89 -20.69 -34.38
CA GLY A 86 16.19 -20.94 -33.76
C GLY A 86 17.38 -20.39 -34.55
N ALA A 87 17.13 -19.71 -35.68
CA ALA A 87 18.13 -19.07 -36.52
C ALA A 87 17.95 -17.55 -36.60
N ARG A 88 19.06 -16.81 -36.74
CA ARG A 88 19.05 -15.37 -37.08
C ARG A 88 20.06 -15.13 -38.20
N GLU A 89 19.64 -14.40 -39.24
CA GLU A 89 20.48 -14.05 -40.39
C GLU A 89 21.18 -15.25 -41.06
N GLY A 90 20.51 -16.42 -41.07
CA GLY A 90 21.05 -17.66 -41.64
C GLY A 90 21.99 -18.46 -40.73
N VAL A 91 22.27 -17.97 -39.51
CA VAL A 91 23.04 -18.70 -38.48
C VAL A 91 22.08 -19.43 -37.55
N HIS A 92 22.21 -20.76 -37.43
CA HIS A 92 21.46 -21.56 -36.47
C HIS A 92 22.12 -21.50 -35.09
N TYR A 93 21.47 -20.84 -34.14
CA TYR A 93 21.93 -20.75 -32.75
C TYR A 93 21.50 -21.97 -31.95
N VAL A 94 20.26 -22.42 -32.16
CA VAL A 94 19.77 -23.69 -31.62
C VAL A 94 20.31 -24.83 -32.49
N LYS A 95 21.27 -25.59 -31.97
CA LYS A 95 22.01 -26.64 -32.68
C LYS A 95 21.41 -28.03 -32.50
N SER A 96 20.65 -28.27 -31.44
CA SER A 96 20.15 -29.62 -31.10
C SER A 96 18.84 -29.58 -30.30
N TYR A 97 18.03 -30.63 -30.44
CA TYR A 97 16.73 -30.80 -29.80
C TYR A 97 16.68 -32.17 -29.13
N TYR A 98 16.61 -32.21 -27.80
CA TYR A 98 16.68 -33.44 -27.02
C TYR A 98 15.32 -33.78 -26.43
N PHE A 99 14.94 -35.06 -26.47
CA PHE A 99 13.72 -35.57 -25.84
C PHE A 99 14.13 -36.53 -24.73
N PHE A 100 13.79 -36.20 -23.49
CA PHE A 100 14.07 -37.03 -22.34
C PHE A 100 12.77 -37.58 -21.76
N ALA A 101 12.70 -38.90 -21.65
CA ALA A 101 11.71 -39.63 -20.88
C ALA A 101 12.12 -39.63 -19.40
N TRP A 102 11.24 -39.09 -18.55
CA TRP A 102 11.43 -39.00 -17.12
C TRP A 102 10.49 -39.95 -16.39
N ASP A 103 11.07 -40.96 -15.73
CA ASP A 103 10.37 -41.90 -14.84
C ASP A 103 10.98 -41.91 -13.43
N ALA A 104 10.47 -42.78 -12.56
CA ALA A 104 10.94 -42.90 -11.18
C ALA A 104 12.36 -43.49 -11.05
N GLN A 105 12.96 -43.98 -12.14
CA GLN A 105 14.33 -44.47 -12.20
C GLN A 105 15.30 -43.39 -12.68
N GLY A 106 14.81 -42.39 -13.43
CA GLY A 106 15.57 -41.20 -13.79
C GLY A 106 15.18 -40.65 -15.16
N LEU A 107 16.13 -39.97 -15.79
CA LEU A 107 15.99 -39.38 -17.12
C LEU A 107 16.71 -40.24 -18.16
N THR A 108 16.00 -40.60 -19.22
CA THR A 108 16.51 -41.40 -20.33
C THR A 108 16.29 -40.67 -21.64
N LEU A 109 17.29 -40.64 -22.52
CA LEU A 109 17.18 -39.96 -23.80
C LEU A 109 16.38 -40.82 -24.79
N GLU A 110 15.31 -40.26 -25.33
CA GLU A 110 14.53 -40.84 -26.42
C GLU A 110 15.19 -40.50 -27.76
N THR A 111 15.32 -41.49 -28.63
CA THR A 111 16.03 -41.35 -29.91
C THR A 111 15.05 -41.19 -31.08
N SER A 112 15.33 -40.24 -31.98
CA SER A 112 14.66 -40.10 -33.29
C SER A 112 15.69 -39.72 -34.35
N GLU A 113 15.51 -40.25 -35.56
CA GLU A 113 16.32 -39.95 -36.74
C GLU A 113 16.32 -38.45 -37.11
N HIS A 114 15.29 -37.70 -36.69
CA HIS A 114 15.14 -36.25 -36.94
C HIS A 114 15.40 -35.36 -35.71
N ALA A 115 15.62 -35.95 -34.54
CA ALA A 115 16.00 -35.23 -33.32
C ALA A 115 17.52 -35.05 -33.19
N GLN A 116 18.30 -35.83 -33.95
CA GLN A 116 19.76 -35.87 -33.85
C GLN A 116 20.42 -35.27 -35.10
N PRO A 117 21.37 -34.32 -34.99
CA PRO A 117 22.42 -34.20 -35.99
C PRO A 117 23.28 -35.48 -35.94
N ALA A 118 23.89 -35.87 -37.06
CA ALA A 118 24.65 -37.11 -37.25
C ALA A 118 25.84 -37.34 -36.27
N THR A 119 26.10 -36.39 -35.39
CA THR A 119 27.01 -36.46 -34.24
C THR A 119 26.35 -35.72 -33.07
N LEU A 120 26.18 -36.38 -31.92
CA LEU A 120 25.75 -35.74 -30.66
C LEU A 120 26.72 -34.60 -30.34
N LEU A 121 26.33 -33.36 -30.64
CA LEU A 121 27.20 -32.18 -30.44
C LEU A 121 27.42 -31.89 -28.96
N PHE A 122 26.42 -32.20 -28.11
CA PHE A 122 26.47 -31.95 -26.67
C PHE A 122 26.01 -33.16 -25.85
N ASP A 123 26.80 -33.52 -24.83
CA ASP A 123 26.42 -34.43 -23.75
C ASP A 123 25.89 -33.59 -22.57
N VAL A 124 24.56 -33.48 -22.50
CA VAL A 124 23.84 -32.50 -21.68
C VAL A 124 23.64 -33.01 -20.24
N PRO A 125 23.98 -32.22 -19.20
CA PRO A 125 23.78 -32.61 -17.80
C PRO A 125 22.32 -32.40 -17.35
N VAL A 126 21.40 -33.19 -17.91
CA VAL A 126 19.94 -32.99 -17.72
C VAL A 126 19.48 -33.00 -16.26
N ASP A 127 20.12 -33.77 -15.39
CA ASP A 127 19.79 -33.79 -13.95
C ASP A 127 20.06 -32.43 -13.27
N ASP A 128 21.16 -31.78 -13.65
CA ASP A 128 21.51 -30.44 -13.15
C ASP A 128 20.55 -29.39 -13.73
N PHE A 129 20.10 -29.56 -14.98
CA PHE A 129 19.07 -28.70 -15.56
C PHE A 129 17.75 -28.80 -14.80
N CYS A 130 17.34 -29.99 -14.37
CA CYS A 130 16.15 -30.12 -13.53
C CYS A 130 16.28 -29.37 -12.20
N GLN A 131 17.47 -29.39 -11.58
CA GLN A 131 17.75 -28.59 -10.36
C GLN A 131 17.67 -27.09 -10.64
N GLN A 132 18.20 -26.61 -11.76
CA GLN A 132 18.05 -25.22 -12.17
C GLN A 132 16.59 -24.84 -12.43
N GLY A 133 15.78 -25.76 -12.98
CA GLY A 133 14.34 -25.60 -13.13
C GLY A 133 13.62 -25.38 -11.79
N LEU A 134 14.00 -26.09 -10.74
CA LEU A 134 13.45 -25.85 -9.39
C LEU A 134 13.86 -24.47 -8.85
N ARG A 135 15.11 -24.05 -9.06
CA ARG A 135 15.59 -22.73 -8.66
C ARG A 135 14.88 -21.62 -9.42
N GLN A 136 14.55 -21.83 -10.69
CA GLN A 136 13.78 -20.87 -11.50
C GLN A 136 12.36 -20.69 -10.96
N LEU A 137 11.70 -21.75 -10.49
CA LEU A 137 10.38 -21.63 -9.83
C LEU A 137 10.44 -20.70 -8.61
N VAL A 138 11.51 -20.77 -7.80
CA VAL A 138 11.70 -19.86 -6.66
C VAL A 138 11.82 -18.41 -7.08
N LYS A 139 12.43 -18.13 -8.24
CA LYS A 139 12.59 -16.78 -8.79
C LYS A 139 11.29 -16.24 -9.39
N ASP A 140 10.54 -17.09 -10.07
CA ASP A 140 9.34 -16.70 -10.82
C ASP A 140 8.10 -16.59 -9.93
N ASN A 141 8.05 -17.34 -8.83
CA ASN A 141 6.90 -17.42 -7.93
C ASN A 141 7.21 -16.77 -6.56
N PRO A 142 6.19 -16.29 -5.79
CA PRO A 142 6.39 -15.57 -4.53
C PRO A 142 6.73 -16.50 -3.35
N VAL A 143 7.69 -17.39 -3.54
CA VAL A 143 8.10 -18.43 -2.59
C VAL A 143 8.87 -17.83 -1.40
N VAL A 144 9.68 -16.81 -1.64
CA VAL A 144 10.53 -16.18 -0.62
C VAL A 144 10.09 -14.74 -0.40
N GLN A 145 9.74 -14.43 0.85
CA GLN A 145 9.36 -13.09 1.29
C GLN A 145 10.46 -12.49 2.14
N VAL A 146 10.85 -11.25 1.85
CA VAL A 146 11.82 -10.49 2.64
C VAL A 146 11.07 -9.50 3.52
N ALA A 147 11.40 -9.47 4.80
CA ALA A 147 10.84 -8.54 5.76
C ALA A 147 11.20 -7.10 5.36
N PRO A 148 10.25 -6.15 5.43
CA PRO A 148 10.54 -4.76 5.15
C PRO A 148 11.59 -4.16 6.08
N ALA A 149 12.11 -3.00 5.68
CA ALA A 149 13.05 -2.24 6.50
C ALA A 149 12.52 -2.06 7.95
N GLY A 150 13.39 -2.30 8.93
CA GLY A 150 13.07 -2.20 10.36
C GLY A 150 12.22 -3.33 10.93
N HIS A 151 11.93 -4.38 10.15
CA HIS A 151 11.14 -5.53 10.61
C HIS A 151 11.88 -6.86 10.46
N VAL A 152 11.42 -7.87 11.18
CA VAL A 152 11.86 -9.28 11.11
C VAL A 152 10.66 -10.19 11.27
N PHE A 153 10.65 -11.36 10.63
CA PHE A 153 9.64 -12.39 10.86
C PHE A 153 9.99 -13.20 12.09
N LYS A 154 9.01 -13.44 12.95
CA LYS A 154 9.09 -14.39 14.06
C LYS A 154 8.26 -15.61 13.73
N HIS A 155 8.94 -16.74 13.59
CA HIS A 155 8.32 -18.02 13.31
C HIS A 155 7.72 -18.64 14.59
N PRO A 156 6.74 -19.56 14.46
CA PRO A 156 6.21 -20.34 15.59
C PRO A 156 7.28 -21.11 16.38
N SER A 157 8.42 -21.41 15.77
CA SER A 157 9.59 -22.02 16.43
C SER A 157 10.32 -21.09 17.40
N GLY A 158 9.99 -19.79 17.40
CA GLY A 158 10.74 -18.73 18.09
C GLY A 158 11.92 -18.20 17.30
N THR A 159 12.22 -18.76 16.11
CA THR A 159 13.30 -18.24 15.26
C THR A 159 12.91 -16.90 14.65
N ILE A 160 13.83 -15.94 14.69
CA ILE A 160 13.68 -14.61 14.11
C ILE A 160 14.54 -14.54 12.85
N ASN A 161 13.96 -14.14 11.72
CA ASN A 161 14.68 -14.02 10.46
C ASN A 161 14.10 -12.91 9.57
N LYS A 162 14.93 -12.33 8.69
CA LYS A 162 14.50 -11.39 7.65
C LYS A 162 13.82 -12.09 6.49
N VAL A 163 14.06 -13.38 6.31
CA VAL A 163 13.51 -14.16 5.20
C VAL A 163 12.46 -15.13 5.71
N PHE A 164 11.30 -15.14 5.04
CA PHE A 164 10.24 -16.12 5.24
C PHE A 164 10.02 -16.93 3.97
N ILE A 165 9.96 -18.26 4.10
CA ILE A 165 9.82 -19.19 2.97
C ILE A 165 8.41 -19.79 3.01
N GLN A 166 7.68 -19.64 1.91
CA GLN A 166 6.32 -20.10 1.74
C GLN A 166 6.25 -21.19 0.67
N ALA A 167 6.64 -22.42 1.05
CA ALA A 167 6.81 -23.53 0.12
C ALA A 167 5.57 -23.86 -0.73
N ARG A 168 4.35 -23.59 -0.24
CA ARG A 168 3.11 -23.85 -0.98
C ARG A 168 2.99 -23.05 -2.28
N GLU A 169 3.68 -21.92 -2.39
CA GLU A 169 3.66 -21.05 -3.56
C GLU A 169 4.67 -21.51 -4.63
N LEU A 170 5.36 -22.64 -4.43
CA LEU A 170 6.41 -23.12 -5.34
C LEU A 170 5.88 -23.43 -6.76
N PRO A 171 4.80 -24.21 -6.95
CA PRO A 171 4.11 -24.30 -8.23
C PRO A 171 2.83 -23.45 -8.25
N VAL A 172 2.61 -22.69 -9.33
CA VAL A 172 1.35 -21.94 -9.58
C VAL A 172 0.51 -22.54 -10.72
N SER A 173 1.01 -23.60 -11.36
CA SER A 173 0.32 -24.33 -12.42
C SER A 173 0.52 -25.83 -12.31
N GLU A 174 -0.31 -26.62 -13.01
CA GLU A 174 -0.26 -28.08 -12.97
C GLU A 174 1.04 -28.67 -13.57
N PRO A 175 1.59 -28.18 -14.70
CA PRO A 175 2.91 -28.61 -15.17
C PRO A 175 4.03 -28.36 -14.15
N GLU A 176 3.99 -27.23 -13.45
CA GLU A 176 4.96 -26.90 -12.39
C GLU A 176 4.81 -27.85 -11.19
N LEU A 177 3.57 -28.16 -10.79
CA LEU A 177 3.29 -29.12 -9.74
C LEU A 177 3.84 -30.52 -10.08
N CYS A 178 3.59 -31.00 -11.29
CA CYS A 178 4.13 -32.26 -11.79
C CYS A 178 5.67 -32.25 -11.80
N PHE A 179 6.29 -31.17 -12.25
CA PHE A 179 7.75 -31.01 -12.23
C PHE A 179 8.34 -31.07 -10.82
N VAL A 180 7.72 -30.38 -9.85
CA VAL A 180 8.12 -30.40 -8.44
C VAL A 180 7.97 -31.80 -7.85
N GLY A 181 6.84 -32.49 -8.08
CA GLY A 181 6.60 -33.83 -7.56
C GLY A 181 7.57 -34.88 -8.12
N ARG A 182 7.89 -34.83 -9.42
CA ARG A 182 8.91 -35.71 -10.03
C ARG A 182 10.29 -35.47 -9.44
N SER A 183 10.68 -34.20 -9.30
CA SER A 183 11.95 -33.83 -8.68
C SER A 183 12.04 -34.28 -7.23
N LEU A 184 10.96 -34.14 -6.46
CA LEU A 184 10.84 -34.63 -5.10
C LEU A 184 11.00 -36.15 -5.02
N CYS A 185 10.38 -36.90 -5.94
CA CYS A 185 10.54 -38.35 -6.02
C CYS A 185 12.00 -38.76 -6.26
N CYS A 186 12.66 -38.11 -7.23
CA CYS A 186 14.05 -38.40 -7.61
C CYS A 186 15.09 -37.96 -6.57
N ALA A 187 14.74 -37.04 -5.67
CA ALA A 187 15.61 -36.63 -4.58
C ALA A 187 15.73 -37.71 -3.48
N PHE A 188 14.79 -38.66 -3.42
CA PHE A 188 14.93 -39.85 -2.58
C PHE A 188 15.74 -40.95 -3.29
N THR A 189 16.22 -41.91 -2.51
CA THR A 189 16.88 -43.10 -3.08
C THR A 189 15.92 -43.81 -4.05
N PRO A 190 16.36 -44.20 -5.26
CA PRO A 190 15.50 -44.85 -6.24
C PRO A 190 14.73 -46.05 -5.65
N GLY A 191 13.41 -46.07 -5.87
CA GLY A 191 12.54 -47.13 -5.35
C GLY A 191 12.10 -46.98 -3.89
N LEU A 192 12.66 -46.04 -3.12
CA LEU A 192 12.28 -45.84 -1.71
C LEU A 192 10.78 -45.54 -1.57
N LEU A 193 10.26 -44.56 -2.31
CA LEU A 193 8.87 -44.13 -2.23
C LEU A 193 7.87 -45.22 -2.62
N ARG A 194 8.22 -46.12 -3.55
CA ARG A 194 7.33 -47.21 -3.98
C ARG A 194 6.97 -48.16 -2.84
N GLY A 195 7.87 -48.30 -1.85
CA GLY A 195 7.68 -49.18 -0.70
C GLY A 195 7.16 -48.49 0.56
N VAL A 196 6.90 -47.18 0.54
CA VAL A 196 6.44 -46.45 1.74
C VAL A 196 4.96 -46.70 2.00
N GLN A 197 4.60 -46.81 3.27
CA GLN A 197 3.21 -46.89 3.73
C GLN A 197 2.74 -45.55 4.31
N THR A 198 3.65 -44.78 4.90
CA THR A 198 3.36 -43.51 5.56
C THR A 198 4.34 -42.41 5.16
N VAL A 199 3.82 -41.21 4.87
CA VAL A 199 4.60 -40.00 4.66
C VAL A 199 4.20 -38.95 5.68
N PHE A 200 5.15 -38.46 6.46
CA PHE A 200 4.93 -37.35 7.38
C PHE A 200 5.22 -36.02 6.69
N VAL A 201 4.33 -35.05 6.87
CA VAL A 201 4.51 -33.66 6.44
C VAL A 201 4.38 -32.71 7.61
N ASP A 202 5.16 -31.63 7.61
CA ASP A 202 5.05 -30.59 8.65
C ASP A 202 3.82 -29.69 8.44
N THR A 203 3.29 -29.63 7.22
CA THR A 203 2.06 -28.89 6.91
C THR A 203 1.29 -29.56 5.78
N MET A 204 -0.04 -29.52 5.85
CA MET A 204 -0.90 -29.99 4.74
C MET A 204 -0.78 -29.12 3.49
N SER A 205 -0.17 -27.93 3.57
CA SER A 205 -0.01 -27.04 2.42
C SER A 205 0.91 -27.61 1.32
N ILE A 206 1.79 -28.57 1.65
CA ILE A 206 2.65 -29.27 0.68
C ILE A 206 2.08 -30.63 0.25
N TYR A 207 0.86 -30.97 0.67
CA TYR A 207 0.19 -32.23 0.31
C TYR A 207 0.17 -32.49 -1.21
N PRO A 208 -0.14 -31.51 -2.09
CA PRO A 208 -0.16 -31.75 -3.53
C PRO A 208 1.19 -32.23 -4.07
N PHE A 209 2.30 -31.74 -3.52
CA PHE A 209 3.66 -32.04 -4.01
C PHE A 209 4.03 -33.49 -3.66
N VAL A 210 3.75 -33.87 -2.43
CA VAL A 210 3.99 -35.22 -1.93
C VAL A 210 3.08 -36.22 -2.62
N ARG A 211 1.80 -35.85 -2.86
CA ARG A 211 0.87 -36.71 -3.58
C ARG A 211 1.34 -36.96 -5.00
N GLU A 212 1.75 -35.92 -5.72
CA GLU A 212 2.32 -36.05 -7.06
C GLU A 212 3.57 -36.95 -7.08
N ALA A 213 4.49 -36.79 -6.12
CA ALA A 213 5.67 -37.63 -6.01
C ALA A 213 5.34 -39.12 -5.76
N LEU A 214 4.31 -39.40 -4.94
CA LEU A 214 3.83 -40.75 -4.68
C LEU A 214 3.16 -41.36 -5.92
N ASP A 215 2.31 -40.60 -6.60
CA ASP A 215 1.62 -41.05 -7.82
C ASP A 215 2.65 -41.37 -8.92
N PHE A 216 3.67 -40.51 -9.09
CA PHE A 216 4.79 -40.75 -10.00
C PHE A 216 5.62 -41.99 -9.63
N ALA A 217 5.80 -42.26 -8.34
CA ALA A 217 6.48 -43.47 -7.85
C ALA A 217 5.60 -44.75 -7.91
N GLY A 218 4.30 -44.61 -8.20
CA GLY A 218 3.33 -45.70 -8.12
C GLY A 218 3.05 -46.17 -6.68
N ALA A 219 3.09 -45.25 -5.71
CA ALA A 219 2.91 -45.52 -4.28
C ALA A 219 1.56 -45.02 -3.76
N THR A 220 0.91 -45.79 -2.88
CA THR A 220 -0.40 -45.44 -2.30
C THR A 220 -0.30 -45.04 -0.82
N ALA A 221 0.85 -44.53 -0.40
CA ALA A 221 1.12 -44.20 1.00
C ALA A 221 0.14 -43.14 1.56
N ARG A 222 -0.16 -43.25 2.86
CA ARG A 222 -0.95 -42.25 3.59
C ARG A 222 -0.07 -41.05 3.96
N ILE A 223 -0.61 -39.84 3.79
CA ILE A 223 0.07 -38.61 4.21
C ILE A 223 -0.50 -38.17 5.56
N HIS A 224 0.38 -37.93 6.53
CA HIS A 224 0.04 -37.49 7.87
C HIS A 224 0.74 -36.16 8.19
N SER A 225 -0.03 -35.12 8.50
CA SER A 225 0.53 -33.83 8.97
C SER A 225 0.77 -33.85 10.47
N PHE A 226 1.91 -33.34 10.91
CA PHE A 226 2.22 -33.12 12.34
C PHE A 226 2.14 -31.64 12.76
N HIS A 227 1.57 -30.77 11.92
CA HIS A 227 1.25 -29.37 12.21
C HIS A 227 2.47 -28.57 12.76
N SER A 228 3.58 -28.67 12.04
CA SER A 228 4.83 -27.96 12.28
C SER A 228 5.43 -28.28 13.66
N TYR A 229 5.45 -27.33 14.59
CA TYR A 229 6.00 -27.54 15.93
C TYR A 229 4.97 -28.00 16.97
N GLY A 230 3.67 -27.97 16.63
CA GLY A 230 2.57 -28.21 17.59
C GLY A 230 2.58 -29.62 18.19
N ALA A 231 2.85 -30.64 17.36
CA ALA A 231 2.94 -32.04 17.80
C ALA A 231 4.32 -32.66 17.54
N LEU A 232 5.32 -31.84 17.19
CA LEU A 232 6.63 -32.35 16.79
C LEU A 232 7.25 -33.22 17.88
N SER A 233 7.18 -32.82 19.15
CA SER A 233 7.76 -33.56 20.29
C SER A 233 7.17 -34.95 20.52
N GLU A 234 5.95 -35.21 20.05
CA GLU A 234 5.24 -36.49 20.23
C GLU A 234 5.49 -37.46 19.07
N LEU A 235 6.13 -36.98 17.99
CA LEU A 235 6.40 -37.78 16.81
C LEU A 235 7.53 -38.79 17.06
N SER A 236 7.31 -40.03 16.62
CA SER A 236 8.31 -41.10 16.61
C SER A 236 8.23 -41.87 15.31
N PRO A 237 9.34 -42.47 14.83
CA PRO A 237 9.33 -43.23 13.60
C PRO A 237 8.41 -44.46 13.74
N PRO A 238 7.49 -44.70 12.80
CA PRO A 238 6.62 -45.86 12.86
C PRO A 238 7.41 -47.14 12.52
N SER A 239 6.82 -48.29 12.83
CA SER A 239 7.39 -49.60 12.46
C SER A 239 7.26 -49.92 10.97
N GLU A 240 6.30 -49.29 10.29
CA GLU A 240 6.09 -49.43 8.85
C GLU A 240 7.03 -48.53 8.03
N PRO A 241 7.31 -48.86 6.75
CA PRO A 241 8.16 -48.04 5.90
C PRO A 241 7.65 -46.60 5.75
N TYR A 242 8.49 -45.62 6.06
CA TYR A 242 8.12 -44.20 6.09
C TYR A 242 9.10 -43.29 5.37
N VAL A 243 8.65 -42.06 5.07
CA VAL A 243 9.49 -40.88 4.78
C VAL A 243 8.92 -39.63 5.46
N VAL A 244 9.74 -38.60 5.61
CA VAL A 244 9.36 -37.29 6.15
C VAL A 244 9.71 -36.20 5.14
N VAL A 245 8.75 -35.33 4.84
CA VAL A 245 8.94 -34.16 3.97
C VAL A 245 8.64 -32.90 4.78
N ILE A 246 9.63 -32.03 4.90
CA ILE A 246 9.56 -30.75 5.60
C ILE A 246 9.39 -29.65 4.55
N SER A 247 8.40 -28.78 4.72
CA SER A 247 8.04 -27.75 3.75
C SER A 247 9.13 -26.71 3.54
N ALA A 248 9.64 -26.10 4.61
CA ALA A 248 10.72 -25.16 4.53
C ALA A 248 11.50 -25.05 5.84
N SER A 249 12.76 -24.64 5.75
CA SER A 249 13.55 -24.30 6.93
C SER A 249 14.53 -23.16 6.67
N THR A 250 14.92 -22.46 7.73
CA THR A 250 16.00 -21.46 7.68
C THR A 250 17.25 -21.95 8.41
N THR A 251 17.06 -22.71 9.49
CA THR A 251 18.14 -23.19 10.37
C THR A 251 18.29 -24.71 10.41
N GLY A 252 17.35 -25.45 9.80
CA GLY A 252 17.38 -26.92 9.72
C GLY A 252 16.97 -27.56 11.04
N GLY A 253 16.44 -26.75 11.97
CA GLY A 253 16.14 -27.18 13.33
C GLY A 253 15.13 -28.33 13.40
N MET A 254 14.15 -28.36 12.49
CA MET A 254 13.14 -29.43 12.45
C MET A 254 13.74 -30.78 12.06
N ALA A 255 14.49 -30.85 10.94
CA ALA A 255 15.19 -32.07 10.52
C ALA A 255 16.18 -32.53 11.60
N ARG A 256 16.94 -31.60 12.19
CA ARG A 256 17.88 -31.90 13.28
C ARG A 256 17.19 -32.50 14.49
N LYS A 257 16.01 -32.00 14.87
CA LYS A 257 15.23 -32.52 16.01
C LYS A 257 14.65 -33.90 15.71
N LEU A 258 14.11 -34.13 14.51
CA LEU A 258 13.59 -35.42 14.08
C LEU A 258 14.68 -36.50 14.10
N CYS A 259 15.83 -36.24 13.47
CA CYS A 259 16.91 -37.22 13.39
C CYS A 259 17.66 -37.38 14.72
N GLY A 260 18.00 -36.26 15.38
CA GLY A 260 18.83 -36.26 16.58
C GLY A 260 18.10 -36.69 17.85
N ASN A 261 16.85 -36.23 18.03
CA ASN A 261 16.13 -36.44 19.29
C ASN A 261 15.04 -37.52 19.18
N GLN A 262 14.54 -37.81 17.98
CA GLN A 262 13.38 -38.68 17.77
C GLN A 262 13.69 -39.96 16.98
N GLY A 263 14.95 -40.14 16.56
CA GLY A 263 15.41 -41.39 15.95
C GLY A 263 14.97 -41.62 14.50
N PHE A 264 14.51 -40.58 13.80
CA PHE A 264 14.22 -40.67 12.36
C PHE A 264 15.51 -40.87 11.55
N ASP A 265 15.47 -41.75 10.55
CA ASP A 265 16.60 -41.98 9.64
C ASP A 265 16.82 -40.77 8.72
N ASP A 266 18.04 -40.25 8.73
CA ASP A 266 18.50 -39.11 7.92
C ASP A 266 18.19 -39.31 6.42
N LYS A 267 18.33 -40.54 5.91
CA LYS A 267 18.10 -40.87 4.49
C LYS A 267 16.61 -40.82 4.10
N ARG A 268 15.71 -40.72 5.07
CA ARG A 268 14.25 -40.69 4.90
C ARG A 268 13.66 -39.31 5.16
N VAL A 269 14.47 -38.33 5.54
CA VAL A 269 14.06 -36.96 5.78
C VAL A 269 14.49 -36.09 4.60
N LEU A 270 13.55 -35.31 4.06
CA LEU A 270 13.80 -34.34 3.01
C LEU A 270 13.18 -33.00 3.39
N THR A 271 13.91 -31.90 3.20
CA THR A 271 13.40 -30.53 3.29
C THR A 271 13.26 -29.95 1.89
N LEU A 272 12.07 -29.48 1.52
CA LEU A 272 11.82 -28.98 0.15
C LEU A 272 12.65 -27.73 -0.12
N ILE A 273 12.63 -26.76 0.79
CA ILE A 273 13.35 -25.49 0.63
C ILE A 273 14.10 -25.16 1.92
N ASP A 274 15.40 -24.91 1.81
CA ASP A 274 16.21 -24.43 2.94
C ASP A 274 17.08 -23.26 2.49
N ILE A 275 17.52 -22.39 3.42
CA ILE A 275 18.52 -21.36 3.13
C ILE A 275 19.80 -21.99 2.56
N SER A 276 20.22 -23.13 3.10
CA SER A 276 21.41 -23.84 2.64
C SER A 276 21.28 -25.35 2.83
N ALA A 277 21.92 -26.12 1.97
CA ALA A 277 22.12 -27.56 2.17
C ALA A 277 23.30 -27.87 3.11
N ALA A 278 24.19 -26.91 3.36
CA ALA A 278 25.36 -27.13 4.20
C ALA A 278 24.97 -27.44 5.65
N GLU A 279 25.62 -28.47 6.21
CA GLU A 279 25.44 -28.92 7.60
C GLU A 279 23.98 -29.28 7.98
N ARG A 280 23.16 -29.67 7.00
CA ARG A 280 21.78 -30.10 7.23
C ARG A 280 21.66 -31.61 7.42
N LYS A 281 20.62 -31.98 8.17
CA LYS A 281 20.15 -33.37 8.29
C LYS A 281 19.11 -33.60 7.21
N GLY A 282 19.18 -34.76 6.58
CA GLY A 282 18.37 -35.15 5.44
C GLY A 282 18.81 -34.51 4.14
N THR A 283 18.02 -34.75 3.10
CA THR A 283 18.22 -34.16 1.78
C THR A 283 17.55 -32.79 1.73
N VAL A 284 18.21 -31.78 1.16
CA VAL A 284 17.58 -30.48 0.83
C VAL A 284 17.32 -30.47 -0.67
N LEU A 285 16.07 -30.28 -1.09
CA LEU A 285 15.70 -30.26 -2.49
C LEU A 285 16.08 -28.93 -3.16
N ILE A 286 15.79 -27.79 -2.52
CA ILE A 286 16.10 -26.45 -3.05
C ILE A 286 16.85 -25.63 -1.99
N PRO A 287 18.18 -25.51 -2.10
CA PRO A 287 18.98 -24.61 -1.28
C PRO A 287 18.98 -23.18 -1.85
N LEU A 288 18.50 -22.20 -1.09
CA LEU A 288 18.30 -20.81 -1.53
C LEU A 288 19.61 -20.04 -1.76
N ASP A 289 20.67 -20.39 -1.05
CA ASP A 289 22.04 -19.88 -1.29
C ASP A 289 22.58 -20.24 -2.68
N GLN A 290 21.95 -21.18 -3.40
CA GLN A 290 22.24 -21.49 -4.79
C GLN A 290 21.27 -20.81 -5.78
N VAL A 291 20.25 -20.10 -5.28
CA VAL A 291 19.28 -19.33 -6.08
C VAL A 291 19.75 -17.88 -6.22
N ASP A 292 20.04 -17.25 -5.07
CA ASP A 292 20.54 -15.87 -4.95
C ASP A 292 21.23 -15.66 -3.59
N ASP A 293 22.41 -15.03 -3.58
CA ASP A 293 23.20 -14.74 -2.39
C ASP A 293 22.44 -13.85 -1.38
N ILE A 294 21.49 -13.03 -1.85
CA ILE A 294 20.68 -12.11 -1.04
C ILE A 294 19.93 -12.88 0.06
N TYR A 295 19.49 -14.11 -0.21
CA TYR A 295 18.73 -14.91 0.78
C TYR A 295 19.59 -15.40 1.96
N GLY A 296 20.92 -15.48 1.81
CA GLY A 296 21.85 -15.82 2.87
C GLY A 296 22.39 -14.62 3.65
N ALA A 297 22.25 -13.40 3.12
CA ALA A 297 22.93 -12.19 3.64
C ALA A 297 22.14 -11.38 4.68
N HIS A 298 20.86 -11.70 4.89
CA HIS A 298 19.99 -10.89 5.76
C HIS A 298 19.99 -11.36 7.21
N LEU A 299 20.86 -10.77 8.04
CA LEU A 299 20.87 -10.96 9.49
C LEU A 299 19.95 -9.94 10.18
N ALA A 300 19.26 -10.38 11.24
CA ALA A 300 18.56 -9.50 12.16
C ALA A 300 19.57 -8.79 13.08
N ASP A 301 19.44 -7.47 13.24
CA ASP A 301 20.32 -6.68 14.13
C ASP A 301 19.77 -6.58 15.57
N GLY A 302 18.55 -7.06 15.82
CA GLY A 302 17.92 -7.16 17.13
C GLY A 302 17.23 -5.87 17.58
N THR A 303 17.27 -4.81 16.76
CA THR A 303 16.54 -3.55 17.00
C THR A 303 15.22 -3.49 16.23
N GLU A 304 14.94 -4.52 15.42
CA GLU A 304 13.80 -4.53 14.51
C GLU A 304 12.51 -5.05 15.15
N THR A 305 11.40 -4.61 14.58
CA THR A 305 10.06 -4.97 15.03
C THR A 305 9.65 -6.35 14.52
N GLU A 306 9.26 -7.25 15.42
CA GLU A 306 8.80 -8.60 15.08
C GLU A 306 7.42 -8.60 14.40
N ILE A 307 7.33 -9.26 13.25
CA ILE A 307 6.09 -9.68 12.58
C ILE A 307 5.85 -11.13 13.00
N GLU A 308 4.85 -11.34 13.85
CA GLU A 308 4.53 -12.67 14.37
C GLU A 308 3.70 -13.45 13.33
N LEU A 309 4.27 -14.56 12.85
CA LEU A 309 3.61 -15.50 11.96
C LEU A 309 2.86 -16.54 12.79
N VAL A 310 1.54 -16.65 12.59
CA VAL A 310 0.68 -17.50 13.42
C VAL A 310 -0.05 -18.55 12.57
N GLY A 311 -0.22 -19.74 13.15
CA GLY A 311 -0.94 -20.85 12.55
C GLY A 311 -0.15 -21.60 11.47
N GLU A 312 -0.72 -22.71 11.00
CA GLU A 312 -0.11 -23.60 10.00
C GLU A 312 0.05 -22.94 8.62
N HIS A 313 -0.73 -21.90 8.34
CA HIS A 313 -0.66 -21.14 7.09
C HIS A 313 0.18 -19.86 7.20
N PHE A 314 0.84 -19.64 8.35
CA PHE A 314 1.68 -18.49 8.65
C PHE A 314 1.01 -17.16 8.31
N SER A 315 -0.22 -16.96 8.81
CA SER A 315 -0.90 -15.67 8.68
C SER A 315 -0.26 -14.66 9.64
N SER A 316 -0.04 -13.43 9.18
CA SER A 316 0.43 -12.35 10.04
C SER A 316 -0.67 -11.96 11.01
N LYS A 317 -0.41 -11.99 12.31
CA LYS A 317 -1.34 -11.41 13.29
C LYS A 317 -1.28 -9.89 13.16
N ALA A 318 -2.37 -9.27 12.73
CA ALA A 318 -2.48 -7.82 12.73
C ALA A 318 -2.23 -7.32 14.16
N LYS A 319 -1.23 -6.44 14.34
CA LYS A 319 -1.03 -5.80 15.64
C LYS A 319 -2.30 -5.02 15.98
N PRO A 320 -2.70 -4.98 17.27
CA PRO A 320 -3.76 -4.08 17.68
C PRO A 320 -3.39 -2.66 17.24
N PRO A 321 -4.37 -1.85 16.81
CA PRO A 321 -4.09 -0.49 16.35
C PRO A 321 -3.33 0.29 17.42
N ARG A 322 -2.27 0.97 17.01
CA ARG A 322 -1.56 1.91 17.87
C ARG A 322 -2.43 3.14 18.09
N SER A 323 -2.64 3.50 19.35
CA SER A 323 -3.38 4.70 19.72
C SER A 323 -2.45 5.90 19.84
N VAL A 324 -2.82 7.02 19.22
CA VAL A 324 -2.04 8.28 19.27
C VAL A 324 -2.79 9.32 20.09
N ALA A 325 -2.14 9.81 21.14
CA ALA A 325 -2.62 10.96 21.92
C ALA A 325 -1.99 12.24 21.38
N LEU A 326 -2.83 13.20 20.97
CA LEU A 326 -2.37 14.50 20.48
C LEU A 326 -1.75 15.32 21.62
N GLY A 327 -0.84 16.22 21.27
CA GLY A 327 -0.05 17.00 22.22
C GLY A 327 0.95 17.90 21.51
N GLN A 328 1.78 18.62 22.27
CA GLN A 328 2.71 19.63 21.76
C GLN A 328 3.62 19.19 20.59
N PRO A 329 4.10 17.93 20.49
CA PRO A 329 4.87 17.50 19.32
C PRO A 329 4.13 17.59 17.98
N HIS A 330 2.81 17.66 18.01
CA HIS A 330 1.95 17.73 16.82
C HIS A 330 1.64 19.18 16.42
N THR A 331 2.19 20.19 17.10
CA THR A 331 1.98 21.60 16.75
C THR A 331 2.69 21.92 15.42
N PRO A 332 1.97 22.32 14.36
CA PRO A 332 2.58 22.76 13.11
C PRO A 332 3.41 24.03 13.31
N LYS A 333 4.53 24.13 12.57
CA LYS A 333 5.51 25.21 12.72
C LYS A 333 4.92 26.62 12.60
N ASP A 334 4.08 26.85 11.59
CA ASP A 334 3.52 28.18 11.31
C ASP A 334 2.09 28.39 11.87
N LEU A 335 1.55 27.42 12.62
CA LEU A 335 0.16 27.47 13.11
C LEU A 335 -0.09 28.75 13.93
N ILE A 336 0.70 29.00 14.98
CA ILE A 336 0.49 30.15 15.87
C ILE A 336 0.58 31.48 15.10
N ARG A 337 1.54 31.60 14.18
CA ARG A 337 1.69 32.80 13.34
C ARG A 337 0.46 33.02 12.45
N ILE A 338 -0.10 31.95 11.89
CA ILE A 338 -1.35 32.03 11.11
C ILE A 338 -2.54 32.40 11.98
N LEU A 339 -2.65 31.85 13.20
CA LEU A 339 -3.73 32.20 14.11
C LEU A 339 -3.67 33.66 14.57
N GLU A 340 -2.48 34.18 14.85
CA GLU A 340 -2.27 35.59 15.19
C GLU A 340 -2.65 36.53 14.03
N GLU A 341 -2.31 36.16 12.79
CA GLU A 341 -2.56 37.01 11.62
C GLU A 341 -3.99 36.88 11.06
N PHE A 342 -4.54 35.68 11.05
CA PHE A 342 -5.74 35.34 10.29
C PHE A 342 -6.83 34.66 11.12
N GLY A 343 -6.56 34.33 12.39
CA GLY A 343 -7.48 33.56 13.21
C GLY A 343 -8.80 34.28 13.50
N ILE A 344 -8.82 35.62 13.44
CA ILE A 344 -10.02 36.44 13.59
C ILE A 344 -10.29 37.20 12.30
N GLY A 345 -11.41 36.89 11.64
CA GLY A 345 -11.87 37.56 10.43
C GLY A 345 -10.99 37.34 9.18
N GLY A 346 -10.01 36.42 9.25
CA GLY A 346 -9.10 36.05 8.17
C GLY A 346 -9.40 34.72 7.49
N THR A 347 -10.30 33.91 8.05
CA THR A 347 -10.76 32.64 7.46
C THR A 347 -12.14 32.78 6.83
N GLN A 348 -12.34 32.17 5.67
CA GLN A 348 -13.65 32.05 5.04
C GLN A 348 -14.50 30.95 5.70
N ALA A 349 -15.82 30.97 5.45
CA ALA A 349 -16.75 29.96 5.96
C ALA A 349 -16.38 28.54 5.48
N ILE A 350 -16.82 27.53 6.22
CA ILE A 350 -16.66 26.14 5.79
C ILE A 350 -17.48 25.89 4.53
N ASN A 351 -16.97 25.07 3.60
CA ASN A 351 -17.58 24.82 2.28
C ASN A 351 -17.73 26.08 1.41
N HIS A 352 -16.88 27.10 1.64
CA HIS A 352 -16.86 28.29 0.80
C HIS A 352 -16.48 27.95 -0.65
N VAL A 353 -17.23 28.50 -1.61
CA VAL A 353 -16.94 28.40 -3.04
C VAL A 353 -16.21 29.66 -3.48
N PRO A 354 -14.90 29.60 -3.81
CA PRO A 354 -14.17 30.75 -4.29
C PRO A 354 -14.75 31.27 -5.62
N LEU A 355 -14.72 32.58 -5.82
CA LEU A 355 -15.10 33.21 -7.09
C LEU A 355 -14.39 32.56 -8.28
N GLY A 356 -15.14 32.25 -9.35
CA GLY A 356 -14.61 31.62 -10.56
C GLY A 356 -14.30 30.12 -10.45
N ARG A 357 -14.64 29.46 -9.34
CA ARG A 357 -14.51 28.00 -9.18
C ARG A 357 -15.86 27.33 -9.03
N SER A 358 -15.97 26.09 -9.50
CA SER A 358 -17.18 25.26 -9.37
C SER A 358 -17.18 24.39 -8.11
N ALA A 359 -16.04 24.23 -7.43
CA ALA A 359 -15.89 23.37 -6.26
C ALA A 359 -15.70 24.19 -4.98
N SER A 360 -16.39 23.80 -3.90
CA SER A 360 -16.17 24.32 -2.56
C SER A 360 -14.83 23.87 -2.00
N LYS A 361 -14.26 24.70 -1.13
CA LYS A 361 -13.15 24.35 -0.24
C LYS A 361 -13.66 24.23 1.19
N LEU A 362 -13.15 23.25 1.93
CA LEU A 362 -13.53 23.04 3.33
C LEU A 362 -13.08 24.20 4.21
N VAL A 363 -11.87 24.72 3.99
CA VAL A 363 -11.37 25.89 4.70
C VAL A 363 -10.35 26.65 3.86
N CYS A 364 -10.43 27.98 3.90
CA CYS A 364 -9.51 28.85 3.16
C CYS A 364 -9.24 30.12 3.97
N ILE A 365 -8.03 30.66 3.80
CA ILE A 365 -7.70 32.01 4.26
C ILE A 365 -8.15 32.99 3.18
N ASP A 366 -8.66 34.15 3.62
CA ASP A 366 -9.08 35.23 2.74
C ASP A 366 -7.85 35.91 2.10
N ALA A 367 -7.79 35.88 0.77
CA ALA A 367 -6.70 36.44 -0.02
C ALA A 367 -6.52 37.96 0.22
N ASP A 368 -7.62 38.69 0.42
CA ASP A 368 -7.58 40.14 0.67
C ASP A 368 -7.00 40.44 2.06
N ARG A 369 -7.21 39.54 3.02
CA ARG A 369 -6.61 39.61 4.35
C ARG A 369 -5.12 39.34 4.32
N VAL A 370 -4.66 38.41 3.49
CA VAL A 370 -3.21 38.24 3.24
C VAL A 370 -2.62 39.50 2.63
N ALA A 371 -3.26 40.03 1.59
CA ALA A 371 -2.80 41.22 0.87
C ALA A 371 -2.79 42.49 1.72
N SER A 372 -3.57 42.56 2.80
CA SER A 372 -3.63 43.73 3.72
C SER A 372 -2.78 43.57 4.99
N SER A 373 -2.17 42.40 5.23
CA SER A 373 -1.33 42.19 6.42
C SER A 373 -0.05 43.03 6.38
N GLN A 374 0.16 43.83 7.42
CA GLN A 374 1.38 44.63 7.58
C GLN A 374 2.63 43.75 7.82
N LYS A 375 2.48 42.62 8.51
CA LYS A 375 3.61 41.68 8.69
C LYS A 375 3.99 41.03 7.36
N PHE A 376 3.00 40.69 6.53
CA PHE A 376 3.25 40.23 5.16
C PHE A 376 3.95 41.30 4.32
N HIS A 377 3.49 42.56 4.36
CA HIS A 377 4.15 43.66 3.65
C HIS A 377 5.60 43.84 4.08
N GLY A 378 5.87 43.73 5.38
CA GLY A 378 7.22 43.77 5.93
C GLY A 378 8.09 42.64 5.39
N TRP A 379 7.57 41.42 5.35
CA TRP A 379 8.25 40.28 4.74
C TRP A 379 8.49 40.47 3.24
N LEU A 380 7.50 40.93 2.47
CA LEU A 380 7.61 41.15 1.03
C LEU A 380 8.67 42.21 0.68
N LYS A 381 8.74 43.29 1.47
CA LYS A 381 9.76 44.35 1.35
C LYS A 381 11.18 43.83 1.60
N ALA A 382 11.34 42.81 2.43
CA ALA A 382 12.62 42.14 2.65
C ALA A 382 12.89 41.08 1.58
N GLU A 383 11.91 40.25 1.25
CA GLU A 383 12.09 39.09 0.37
C GLU A 383 12.42 39.48 -1.07
N ILE A 384 11.73 40.49 -1.62
CA ILE A 384 11.94 40.88 -3.03
C ILE A 384 13.39 41.31 -3.30
N PRO A 385 14.00 42.24 -2.54
CA PRO A 385 15.40 42.63 -2.78
C PRO A 385 16.42 41.49 -2.63
N TRP A 386 16.15 40.50 -1.77
CA TRP A 386 17.09 39.41 -1.48
C TRP A 386 16.97 38.23 -2.45
N SER A 387 15.76 37.91 -2.88
CA SER A 387 15.48 36.64 -3.56
C SER A 387 15.05 36.80 -5.02
N VAL A 388 14.51 37.97 -5.40
CA VAL A 388 13.94 38.20 -6.74
C VAL A 388 15.00 38.81 -7.67
N SER A 389 15.18 38.20 -8.85
CA SER A 389 16.21 38.62 -9.81
C SER A 389 16.03 40.08 -10.29
N ILE A 390 17.16 40.78 -10.47
CA ILE A 390 17.16 42.12 -11.07
C ILE A 390 16.67 42.14 -12.53
N ALA A 391 16.61 40.99 -13.19
CA ALA A 391 16.05 40.88 -14.55
C ALA A 391 14.51 40.93 -14.60
N ILE A 392 13.82 40.76 -13.46
CA ILE A 392 12.35 40.68 -13.44
C ILE A 392 11.71 42.02 -13.79
N ASP A 393 10.95 42.04 -14.88
CA ASP A 393 10.25 43.20 -15.44
C ASP A 393 8.77 42.92 -15.72
N HIS A 394 8.31 41.68 -15.51
CA HIS A 394 6.91 41.28 -15.61
C HIS A 394 6.46 40.56 -14.32
N ILE A 395 5.21 40.81 -13.91
CA ILE A 395 4.55 40.14 -12.81
C ILE A 395 3.27 39.47 -13.33
N VAL A 396 3.13 38.17 -13.10
CA VAL A 396 1.93 37.40 -13.39
C VAL A 396 1.24 37.05 -12.08
N PHE A 397 -0.07 37.31 -11.94
CA PHE A 397 -0.81 36.97 -10.72
C PHE A 397 -1.95 35.97 -10.98
N THR A 398 -2.27 35.14 -9.99
CA THR A 398 -3.47 34.30 -10.04
C THR A 398 -4.68 35.22 -9.92
N ASN A 399 -5.64 35.19 -10.86
CA ASN A 399 -6.72 36.19 -11.07
C ASN A 399 -7.72 36.39 -9.90
N ASP A 400 -7.24 36.52 -8.67
CA ASP A 400 -7.98 36.87 -7.46
C ASP A 400 -7.50 38.24 -6.96
N VAL A 401 -8.42 38.97 -6.32
CA VAL A 401 -8.22 40.37 -5.89
C VAL A 401 -7.03 40.51 -4.94
N GLY A 402 -6.86 39.57 -4.02
CA GLY A 402 -5.72 39.55 -3.10
C GLY A 402 -4.39 39.41 -3.84
N SER A 403 -4.27 38.48 -4.79
CA SER A 403 -3.06 38.29 -5.58
C SER A 403 -2.74 39.49 -6.47
N GLU A 404 -3.76 40.15 -7.03
CA GLU A 404 -3.59 41.40 -7.79
C GLU A 404 -3.01 42.52 -6.91
N ALA A 405 -3.55 42.69 -5.70
CA ALA A 405 -3.04 43.67 -4.74
C ALA A 405 -1.59 43.37 -4.33
N ILE A 406 -1.23 42.09 -4.13
CA ILE A 406 0.16 41.70 -3.84
C ILE A 406 1.06 41.96 -5.05
N ALA A 407 0.60 41.72 -6.28
CA ALA A 407 1.35 42.03 -7.49
C ALA A 407 1.63 43.54 -7.63
N ALA A 408 0.64 44.39 -7.32
CA ALA A 408 0.81 45.84 -7.30
C ALA A 408 1.85 46.28 -6.24
N LEU A 409 1.80 45.70 -5.05
CA LEU A 409 2.79 45.96 -3.98
C LEU A 409 4.19 45.49 -4.38
N ALA A 410 4.30 44.32 -5.01
CA ALA A 410 5.58 43.81 -5.52
C ALA A 410 6.13 44.72 -6.62
N ALA A 411 5.28 45.23 -7.51
CA ALA A 411 5.67 46.19 -8.54
C ALA A 411 6.22 47.49 -7.95
N ASP A 412 5.58 48.04 -6.91
CA ASP A 412 6.07 49.23 -6.19
C ASP A 412 7.47 48.99 -5.58
N ILE A 413 7.70 47.80 -5.01
CA ILE A 413 8.99 47.45 -4.39
C ILE A 413 10.08 47.31 -5.46
N ILE A 414 9.77 46.64 -6.58
CA ILE A 414 10.69 46.48 -7.71
C ILE A 414 11.00 47.84 -8.36
N GLU A 415 10.00 48.70 -8.54
CA GLU A 415 10.15 50.05 -9.09
C GLU A 415 11.10 50.89 -8.24
N ARG A 416 10.95 50.87 -6.90
CA ARG A 416 11.87 51.59 -6.01
C ARG A 416 13.30 51.05 -6.08
N ALA A 417 13.47 49.75 -6.32
CA ALA A 417 14.79 49.13 -6.40
C ALA A 417 15.48 49.33 -7.77
N LYS A 418 14.72 49.34 -8.87
CA LYS A 418 15.25 49.37 -10.26
C LYS A 418 15.04 50.70 -10.99
N GLY A 419 14.15 51.55 -10.50
CA GLY A 419 13.70 52.77 -11.18
C GLY A 419 12.68 52.54 -12.31
N VAL A 420 12.29 51.29 -12.58
CA VAL A 420 11.30 50.94 -13.62
C VAL A 420 10.26 50.01 -13.03
N ARG A 421 8.99 50.37 -13.23
CA ARG A 421 7.85 49.57 -12.79
C ARG A 421 7.64 48.36 -13.71
N PRO A 422 7.54 47.13 -13.19
CA PRO A 422 7.25 45.96 -14.01
C PRO A 422 5.80 45.96 -14.51
N THR A 423 5.58 45.33 -15.66
CA THR A 423 4.24 45.12 -16.23
C THR A 423 3.48 44.07 -15.42
N ILE A 424 2.23 44.33 -15.04
CA ILE A 424 1.40 43.39 -14.28
C ILE A 424 0.36 42.76 -15.22
N ILE A 425 0.25 41.43 -15.20
CA ILE A 425 -0.63 40.65 -16.07
C ILE A 425 -1.40 39.63 -15.24
N GLY A 426 -2.73 39.59 -15.39
CA GLY A 426 -3.54 38.52 -14.81
C GLY A 426 -3.35 37.23 -15.60
N TYR A 427 -3.31 36.08 -14.94
CA TYR A 427 -3.18 34.78 -15.62
C TYR A 427 -4.22 34.55 -16.74
N SER A 428 -5.42 35.12 -16.64
CA SER A 428 -6.45 34.98 -17.69
C SER A 428 -6.08 35.68 -19.00
N ASP A 429 -5.21 36.69 -18.92
CA ASP A 429 -4.75 37.50 -20.06
C ASP A 429 -3.31 37.11 -20.47
N LEU A 430 -2.81 35.97 -19.99
CA LEU A 430 -1.46 35.49 -20.26
C LEU A 430 -1.38 34.83 -21.64
N ASP A 431 -0.51 35.33 -22.51
CA ASP A 431 -0.23 34.74 -23.82
C ASP A 431 1.23 35.04 -24.25
N ALA A 432 1.62 34.51 -25.41
CA ALA A 432 2.97 34.72 -25.94
C ALA A 432 3.25 36.18 -26.33
N ALA A 433 2.24 36.95 -26.73
CA ALA A 433 2.39 38.34 -27.12
C ALA A 433 2.62 39.24 -25.90
N SER A 434 1.89 39.00 -24.81
CA SER A 434 1.99 39.75 -23.56
C SER A 434 3.33 39.56 -22.83
N LEU A 435 4.09 38.51 -23.19
CA LEU A 435 5.44 38.24 -22.66
C LEU A 435 6.57 38.43 -23.66
N SER A 436 6.29 38.93 -24.87
CA SER A 436 7.28 39.01 -25.96
C SER A 436 8.52 39.85 -25.64
N ALA A 437 8.39 40.84 -24.76
CA ALA A 437 9.47 41.73 -24.32
C ALA A 437 10.02 41.39 -22.92
N ALA A 438 9.58 40.28 -22.30
CA ALA A 438 9.95 39.95 -20.94
C ALA A 438 11.44 39.62 -20.79
N GLN A 439 12.07 40.17 -19.75
CA GLN A 439 13.43 39.84 -19.33
C GLN A 439 13.45 38.95 -18.08
N GLY A 440 12.37 38.95 -17.30
CA GLY A 440 12.20 38.08 -16.14
C GLY A 440 10.77 38.15 -15.60
N ILE A 441 10.30 37.04 -15.05
CA ILE A 441 8.89 36.93 -14.60
C ILE A 441 8.83 36.60 -13.11
N LEU A 442 8.05 37.38 -12.36
CA LEU A 442 7.60 37.05 -11.01
C LEU A 442 6.15 36.55 -11.06
N VAL A 443 5.91 35.34 -10.60
CA VAL A 443 4.55 34.80 -10.44
C VAL A 443 4.12 34.99 -8.99
N VAL A 444 2.95 35.60 -8.76
CA VAL A 444 2.44 35.94 -7.42
C VAL A 444 1.10 35.27 -7.16
N THR A 445 0.95 34.70 -5.97
CA THR A 445 -0.35 34.25 -5.46
C THR A 445 -0.48 34.56 -3.97
N ALA A 446 -1.66 35.01 -3.53
CA ALA A 446 -1.96 35.29 -2.14
C ALA A 446 -2.10 34.00 -1.31
N VAL A 447 -2.87 33.04 -1.82
CA VAL A 447 -3.12 31.75 -1.13
C VAL A 447 -2.99 30.59 -2.12
N ALA A 448 -2.14 29.62 -1.79
CA ALA A 448 -1.92 28.44 -2.61
C ALA A 448 -2.25 27.15 -1.83
N GLY A 449 -2.99 26.22 -2.44
CA GLY A 449 -3.12 24.84 -1.95
C GLY A 449 -1.91 23.99 -2.38
N ASP A 450 -2.15 22.86 -3.04
CA ASP A 450 -1.09 22.04 -3.66
C ASP A 450 -0.47 22.67 -4.94
N GLY A 451 -0.86 23.91 -5.26
CA GLY A 451 -0.30 24.70 -6.34
C GLY A 451 -0.72 24.29 -7.74
N GLY A 452 -1.91 23.71 -7.93
CA GLY A 452 -2.44 23.35 -9.26
C GLY A 452 -2.32 24.50 -10.28
N LEU A 453 -2.84 25.68 -9.93
CA LEU A 453 -2.77 26.88 -10.78
C LEU A 453 -1.34 27.39 -11.00
N LEU A 454 -0.47 27.31 -9.99
CA LEU A 454 0.95 27.66 -10.16
C LEU A 454 1.66 26.71 -11.12
N ARG A 455 1.28 25.42 -11.13
CA ARG A 455 1.81 24.42 -12.07
C ARG A 455 1.32 24.69 -13.48
N GLU A 456 0.07 25.11 -13.66
CA GLU A 456 -0.49 25.54 -14.95
C GLU A 456 0.27 26.76 -15.48
N ILE A 457 0.36 27.85 -14.69
CA ILE A 457 1.17 29.02 -15.05
C ILE A 457 2.61 28.63 -15.41
N SER A 458 3.24 27.75 -14.64
CA SER A 458 4.61 27.28 -14.93
C SER A 458 4.72 26.55 -16.28
N ARG A 459 3.69 25.79 -16.68
CA ARG A 459 3.64 25.09 -17.97
C ARG A 459 3.47 26.09 -19.11
N ASP A 460 2.52 27.01 -18.99
CA ASP A 460 2.25 28.02 -20.02
C ASP A 460 3.46 28.92 -20.23
N LEU A 461 4.14 29.33 -19.14
CA LEU A 461 5.40 30.06 -19.22
C LEU A 461 6.52 29.27 -19.92
N ARG A 462 6.49 27.93 -19.96
CA ARG A 462 7.49 27.16 -20.75
C ARG A 462 7.19 27.20 -22.24
N GLU A 463 5.93 27.41 -22.62
CA GLU A 463 5.50 27.55 -24.01
C GLU A 463 5.72 28.99 -24.52
N PHE A 464 5.47 29.99 -23.67
CA PHE A 464 5.49 31.39 -24.08
C PHE A 464 6.86 32.05 -24.02
N VAL A 465 7.75 31.61 -23.12
CA VAL A 465 9.07 32.24 -22.95
C VAL A 465 10.23 31.25 -22.87
N PRO A 466 11.44 31.64 -23.33
CA PRO A 466 12.62 30.77 -23.31
C PRO A 466 12.99 30.27 -21.90
N PRO A 467 13.67 29.11 -21.79
CA PRO A 467 14.10 28.56 -20.50
C PRO A 467 15.24 29.37 -19.84
N ALA A 468 15.94 30.20 -20.60
CA ALA A 468 17.00 31.06 -20.08
C ALA A 468 16.45 32.26 -19.28
N LEU A 469 15.16 32.59 -19.46
CA LEU A 469 14.50 33.72 -18.81
C LEU A 469 14.27 33.42 -17.32
N PRO A 470 14.80 34.23 -16.38
CA PRO A 470 14.63 34.04 -14.95
C PRO A 470 13.17 34.09 -14.51
N ARG A 471 12.77 33.12 -13.69
CA ARG A 471 11.42 33.02 -13.12
C ARG A 471 11.52 32.92 -11.60
N HIS A 472 10.61 33.57 -10.91
CA HIS A 472 10.45 33.46 -9.47
C HIS A 472 8.98 33.27 -9.14
N PHE A 473 8.66 32.31 -8.28
CA PHE A 473 7.30 32.07 -7.79
C PHE A 473 7.21 32.53 -6.34
N LEU A 474 6.18 33.30 -6.02
CA LEU A 474 5.96 33.86 -4.69
C LEU A 474 4.55 33.53 -4.22
N ALA A 475 4.45 32.90 -3.04
CA ALA A 475 3.18 32.60 -2.39
C ALA A 475 3.09 33.33 -1.03
N GLY A 476 1.97 34.00 -0.77
CA GLY A 476 1.69 34.58 0.54
C GLY A 476 1.53 33.47 1.59
N VAL A 477 0.42 32.73 1.51
CA VAL A 477 0.12 31.63 2.44
C VAL A 477 -0.08 30.33 1.68
N GLY A 478 0.65 29.28 2.07
CA GLY A 478 0.45 27.91 1.60
C GLY A 478 -0.48 27.13 2.53
N LEU A 479 -1.54 26.54 1.98
CA LEU A 479 -2.46 25.59 2.63
C LEU A 479 -2.45 24.24 1.89
N PRO A 480 -1.28 23.57 1.77
CA PRO A 480 -1.18 22.29 1.07
C PRO A 480 -1.91 21.17 1.82
N GLN A 481 -2.17 20.06 1.13
CA GLN A 481 -2.71 18.87 1.80
C GLN A 481 -1.69 18.25 2.75
N THR A 482 -0.41 18.17 2.34
CA THR A 482 0.67 17.62 3.17
C THR A 482 1.94 18.46 3.03
N GLY A 483 2.85 18.36 4.01
CA GLY A 483 4.17 18.99 3.89
C GLY A 483 4.97 18.48 2.67
N GLU A 484 4.80 17.19 2.34
CA GLU A 484 5.44 16.57 1.17
C GLU A 484 4.88 17.12 -0.15
N ALA A 485 3.57 17.36 -0.25
CA ALA A 485 2.94 17.93 -1.45
C ALA A 485 3.49 19.34 -1.75
N TRP A 486 3.68 20.15 -0.71
CA TRP A 486 4.28 21.48 -0.83
C TRP A 486 5.74 21.43 -1.27
N GLU A 487 6.52 20.51 -0.71
CA GLU A 487 7.92 20.33 -1.09
C GLU A 487 8.04 19.85 -2.54
N ARG A 488 7.16 18.96 -3.00
CA ARG A 488 7.06 18.56 -4.41
C ARG A 488 6.64 19.71 -5.32
N LEU A 489 5.78 20.61 -4.86
CA LEU A 489 5.43 21.83 -5.60
C LEU A 489 6.65 22.73 -5.76
N ARG A 490 7.36 23.01 -4.66
CA ARG A 490 8.59 23.81 -4.67
C ARG A 490 9.61 23.24 -5.66
N GLN A 491 9.91 21.94 -5.56
CA GLN A 491 10.83 21.26 -6.47
C GLN A 491 10.40 21.32 -7.94
N PHE A 492 9.09 21.25 -8.21
CA PHE A 492 8.55 21.38 -9.56
C PHE A 492 8.73 22.79 -10.13
N LEU A 493 8.45 23.83 -9.33
CA LEU A 493 8.50 25.23 -9.74
C LEU A 493 9.93 25.75 -9.88
N GLU A 494 10.86 25.29 -9.03
CA GLU A 494 12.28 25.67 -9.08
C GLU A 494 13.04 25.05 -10.27
N ARG A 495 12.49 24.02 -10.92
CA ARG A 495 13.21 23.26 -11.94
C ARG A 495 13.21 23.98 -13.30
N ASN A 496 14.42 24.12 -13.86
CA ASN A 496 14.69 24.62 -15.19
C ASN A 496 15.31 23.51 -16.07
N THR A 497 15.27 23.66 -17.40
CA THR A 497 16.01 22.83 -18.36
C THR A 497 17.51 23.17 -18.38
N THR A 498 17.91 24.32 -17.82
CA THR A 498 19.32 24.71 -17.63
C THR A 498 19.87 24.28 -16.26
N HIS A 499 21.16 24.48 -16.01
CA HIS A 499 21.79 24.24 -14.70
C HIS A 499 21.32 25.22 -13.60
N ARG A 500 20.67 26.34 -13.96
CA ARG A 500 20.19 27.35 -13.01
C ARG A 500 18.80 26.98 -12.53
N ARG A 501 18.51 27.20 -11.24
CA ARG A 501 17.16 27.03 -10.70
C ARG A 501 16.36 28.32 -10.81
N TYR A 502 15.05 28.19 -10.98
CA TYR A 502 14.11 29.26 -10.71
C TYR A 502 13.97 29.48 -9.20
N GLY A 503 13.47 30.64 -8.79
CA GLY A 503 13.24 30.96 -7.39
C GLY A 503 11.84 30.58 -6.91
N PHE A 504 11.72 30.25 -5.63
CA PHE A 504 10.44 30.04 -4.95
C PHE A 504 10.52 30.64 -3.54
N SER A 505 9.59 31.53 -3.20
CA SER A 505 9.48 32.14 -1.87
C SER A 505 8.06 31.98 -1.31
N SER A 506 7.95 31.69 -0.02
CA SER A 506 6.66 31.58 0.67
C SER A 506 6.73 32.18 2.07
N TRP A 507 5.74 32.96 2.48
CA TRP A 507 5.76 33.61 3.81
C TRP A 507 5.33 32.67 4.96
N LEU A 508 4.20 31.98 4.80
CA LEU A 508 3.65 31.04 5.79
C LEU A 508 3.17 29.77 5.09
N VAL A 509 3.39 28.60 5.69
CA VAL A 509 2.91 27.32 5.14
C VAL A 509 2.30 26.45 6.24
N LEU A 510 1.06 26.04 6.04
CA LEU A 510 0.32 25.20 6.97
C LEU A 510 -0.38 24.06 6.23
N PRO A 511 0.18 22.84 6.28
CA PRO A 511 -0.53 21.66 5.79
C PRO A 511 -1.84 21.44 6.57
N ILE A 512 -2.94 21.20 5.85
CA ILE A 512 -4.29 21.09 6.45
C ILE A 512 -4.98 19.75 6.17
N GLY A 513 -4.31 18.83 5.45
CA GLY A 513 -4.92 17.58 5.03
C GLY A 513 -5.80 17.71 3.79
N PRO A 514 -6.50 16.64 3.41
CA PRO A 514 -7.28 16.61 2.18
C PRO A 514 -8.40 17.65 2.16
N ASP A 515 -8.49 18.42 1.08
CA ASP A 515 -9.53 19.42 0.80
C ASP A 515 -10.45 18.93 -0.35
N GLY A 516 -10.68 17.61 -0.39
CA GLY A 516 -11.31 16.91 -1.52
C GLY A 516 -12.83 16.77 -1.43
N SER A 517 -13.39 16.06 -2.40
CA SER A 517 -14.82 15.75 -2.47
C SER A 517 -15.33 14.93 -1.30
N ASP A 518 -14.49 14.04 -0.77
CA ASP A 518 -14.90 13.03 0.19
C ASP A 518 -14.68 13.60 1.59
N SER A 519 -15.73 14.24 2.12
CA SER A 519 -15.67 15.01 3.37
C SER A 519 -16.79 14.65 4.33
N ALA A 520 -16.59 14.94 5.62
CA ALA A 520 -17.60 14.70 6.68
C ALA A 520 -18.96 15.31 6.35
N TRP A 521 -18.95 16.48 5.71
CA TRP A 521 -20.14 17.21 5.35
C TRP A 521 -20.92 16.51 4.23
N ARG A 522 -20.22 15.89 3.26
CA ARG A 522 -20.88 15.14 2.21
C ARG A 522 -21.45 13.82 2.73
N ASP A 523 -20.70 13.12 3.59
CA ASP A 523 -21.18 11.90 4.25
C ASP A 523 -22.49 12.17 5.03
N LEU A 524 -22.58 13.35 5.66
CA LEU A 524 -23.79 13.80 6.37
C LEU A 524 -24.96 14.10 5.43
N VAL A 525 -24.71 14.76 4.29
CA VAL A 525 -25.75 15.03 3.29
C VAL A 525 -26.27 13.71 2.70
N GLU A 526 -25.39 12.75 2.42
CA GLU A 526 -25.79 11.41 1.98
C GLU A 526 -26.59 10.68 3.06
N LEU A 527 -26.18 10.79 4.33
CA LEU A 527 -26.92 10.23 5.46
C LEU A 527 -28.33 10.83 5.57
N ALA A 528 -28.48 12.14 5.41
CA ALA A 528 -29.79 12.81 5.43
C ALA A 528 -30.69 12.33 4.28
N SER A 529 -30.14 12.20 3.07
CA SER A 529 -30.88 11.65 1.93
C SER A 529 -31.34 10.20 2.18
N ARG A 530 -30.47 9.37 2.78
CA ARG A 530 -30.84 8.01 3.20
C ARG A 530 -31.92 8.00 4.28
N ALA A 531 -31.90 8.95 5.21
CA ALA A 531 -32.85 9.04 6.30
C ALA A 531 -34.26 9.42 5.82
N GLU A 532 -34.37 10.25 4.77
CA GLU A 532 -35.66 10.58 4.14
C GLU A 532 -36.35 9.38 3.48
N MET A 533 -35.55 8.40 3.03
CA MET A 533 -36.05 7.16 2.42
C MET A 533 -36.15 5.99 3.42
N ALA A 534 -35.72 6.17 4.66
CA ALA A 534 -35.64 5.10 5.64
C ALA A 534 -37.02 4.71 6.17
N ILE A 535 -37.26 3.40 6.27
CA ILE A 535 -38.44 2.87 6.96
C ILE A 535 -38.04 2.62 8.42
N PRO A 536 -38.63 3.34 9.39
CA PRO A 536 -38.23 3.20 10.78
C PRO A 536 -38.57 1.81 11.34
N PRO A 537 -37.71 1.22 12.19
CA PRO A 537 -37.98 -0.07 12.82
C PRO A 537 -39.13 0.04 13.83
N ALA A 538 -40.29 -0.54 13.47
CA ALA A 538 -41.55 -0.44 14.23
C ALA A 538 -41.52 -1.14 15.61
N ASP A 539 -40.54 -2.01 15.84
CA ASP A 539 -40.35 -2.81 17.05
C ASP A 539 -39.50 -2.11 18.12
N VAL A 540 -38.79 -1.02 17.77
CA VAL A 540 -37.84 -0.33 18.67
C VAL A 540 -38.39 1.01 19.17
N VAL A 541 -39.05 1.79 18.29
CA VAL A 541 -39.60 3.12 18.58
C VAL A 541 -40.96 3.26 17.88
N ASP A 542 -41.88 4.04 18.46
CA ASP A 542 -43.13 4.40 17.80
C ASP A 542 -42.87 5.04 16.43
N GLY A 543 -43.59 4.59 15.39
CA GLY A 543 -43.36 5.02 14.00
C GLY A 543 -43.46 6.54 13.81
N THR A 544 -44.39 7.21 14.50
CA THR A 544 -44.54 8.67 14.42
C THR A 544 -43.37 9.40 15.05
N ILE A 545 -42.86 8.88 16.18
CA ILE A 545 -41.68 9.43 16.85
C ILE A 545 -40.44 9.25 15.97
N ALA A 546 -40.30 8.07 15.34
CA ALA A 546 -39.17 7.76 14.48
C ALA A 546 -39.15 8.63 13.21
N GLU A 547 -40.28 8.78 12.51
CA GLU A 547 -40.39 9.68 11.34
C GLU A 547 -40.03 11.13 11.68
N ARG A 548 -40.53 11.65 12.81
CA ARG A 548 -40.20 13.00 13.29
C ARG A 548 -38.74 13.13 13.68
N ALA A 549 -38.13 12.08 14.23
CA ALA A 549 -36.71 12.07 14.58
C ALA A 549 -35.82 12.08 13.32
N LEU A 550 -36.17 11.33 12.27
CA LEU A 550 -35.49 11.34 10.97
C LEU A 550 -35.60 12.72 10.30
N THR A 551 -36.78 13.34 10.35
CA THR A 551 -36.99 14.72 9.86
C THR A 551 -36.12 15.73 10.63
N ALA A 552 -36.03 15.60 11.95
CA ALA A 552 -35.18 16.46 12.79
C ALA A 552 -33.69 16.28 12.47
N LEU A 553 -33.26 15.06 12.13
CA LEU A 553 -31.92 14.78 11.63
C LEU A 553 -31.63 15.52 10.32
N SER A 554 -32.51 15.45 9.31
CA SER A 554 -32.28 16.11 8.03
C SER A 554 -32.19 17.63 8.20
N LYS A 555 -33.10 18.22 8.98
CA LYS A 555 -33.06 19.65 9.33
C LYS A 555 -31.73 20.04 10.01
N ALA A 556 -31.23 19.22 10.94
CA ALA A 556 -29.97 19.51 11.63
C ALA A 556 -28.77 19.44 10.67
N VAL A 557 -28.77 18.51 9.72
CA VAL A 557 -27.72 18.37 8.70
C VAL A 557 -27.70 19.58 7.76
N ASP A 558 -28.87 20.04 7.30
CA ASP A 558 -28.97 21.20 6.41
C ASP A 558 -28.37 22.46 7.04
N VAL A 559 -28.70 22.72 8.31
CA VAL A 559 -28.15 23.85 9.08
C VAL A 559 -26.63 23.71 9.27
N ALA A 560 -26.13 22.49 9.40
CA ALA A 560 -24.71 22.20 9.62
C ALA A 560 -23.86 22.22 8.34
N TYR A 561 -24.44 22.47 7.15
CA TYR A 561 -23.70 22.41 5.88
C TYR A 561 -22.49 23.36 5.84
N ASN A 562 -22.61 24.58 6.36
CA ASN A 562 -21.49 25.54 6.43
C ASN A 562 -20.84 25.59 7.83
N GLY A 563 -21.07 24.58 8.67
CA GLY A 563 -20.67 24.59 10.08
C GLY A 563 -20.64 23.20 10.70
N PHE A 564 -21.16 23.10 11.92
CA PHE A 564 -21.24 21.86 12.70
C PHE A 564 -22.67 21.62 13.18
N LEU A 565 -22.97 20.38 13.57
CA LEU A 565 -24.25 20.04 14.18
C LEU A 565 -24.40 20.79 15.50
N PRO A 566 -25.59 21.33 15.79
CA PRO A 566 -25.81 22.12 16.99
C PRO A 566 -25.85 21.24 18.24
N LYS A 567 -25.95 21.88 19.41
CA LYS A 567 -26.30 21.21 20.65
C LYS A 567 -27.75 20.69 20.59
N SER A 568 -28.14 19.90 21.59
CA SER A 568 -29.51 19.41 21.74
C SER A 568 -30.57 20.51 21.91
N ASP A 569 -30.16 21.72 22.32
CA ASP A 569 -31.01 22.91 22.43
C ASP A 569 -31.01 23.79 21.15
N GLU A 570 -30.50 23.26 20.04
CA GLU A 570 -30.33 23.94 18.75
C GLU A 570 -29.31 25.11 18.76
N THR A 571 -28.61 25.38 19.88
CA THR A 571 -27.57 26.41 19.92
C THR A 571 -26.26 25.94 19.30
N PRO A 572 -25.43 26.85 18.73
CA PRO A 572 -24.13 26.48 18.16
C PRO A 572 -23.15 25.91 19.21
N LEU A 573 -22.22 25.06 18.75
CA LEU A 573 -21.07 24.62 19.54
C LEU A 573 -20.14 25.80 19.81
N GLY A 574 -19.60 25.89 21.03
CA GLY A 574 -18.70 26.96 21.45
C GLY A 574 -17.35 26.43 21.93
N LEU A 575 -16.43 27.37 22.14
CA LEU A 575 -15.12 27.15 22.74
C LEU A 575 -15.09 27.68 24.17
N SER A 576 -14.33 27.02 25.03
CA SER A 576 -13.92 27.48 26.35
C SER A 576 -12.42 27.82 26.36
N ASP A 577 -12.00 28.60 27.35
CA ASP A 577 -10.60 29.02 27.46
C ASP A 577 -9.69 27.80 27.66
N GLY A 578 -8.60 27.70 26.89
CA GLY A 578 -7.51 26.75 27.16
C GLY A 578 -7.19 25.72 26.08
N PHE A 579 -7.55 25.95 24.81
CA PHE A 579 -7.09 25.05 23.75
C PHE A 579 -5.56 25.08 23.59
N LEU A 580 -4.92 23.92 23.82
CA LEU A 580 -3.46 23.76 23.85
C LEU A 580 -2.74 24.34 22.63
N PHE A 581 -3.31 24.19 21.44
CA PHE A 581 -2.69 24.59 20.18
C PHE A 581 -2.95 26.05 19.78
N PHE A 582 -3.79 26.77 20.51
CA PHE A 582 -3.97 28.21 20.30
C PHE A 582 -2.91 29.06 21.00
N GLY A 583 -2.24 28.54 22.03
CA GLY A 583 -1.31 29.32 22.84
C GLY A 583 -1.94 30.62 23.32
N ASP A 584 -1.24 31.73 23.16
CA ASP A 584 -1.74 33.07 23.50
C ASP A 584 -2.45 33.81 22.34
N ALA A 585 -2.61 33.17 21.17
CA ALA A 585 -3.09 33.84 19.95
C ALA A 585 -4.47 34.51 20.10
N PHE A 586 -5.33 34.00 20.99
CA PHE A 586 -6.70 34.50 21.21
C PHE A 586 -6.96 34.96 22.64
N LYS A 587 -5.93 35.28 23.41
CA LYS A 587 -6.08 35.69 24.82
C LYS A 587 -7.08 36.85 24.95
N GLY A 588 -8.20 36.61 25.64
CA GLY A 588 -9.29 37.58 25.84
C GLY A 588 -10.19 37.84 24.62
N ARG A 589 -10.00 37.10 23.52
CA ARG A 589 -10.72 37.29 22.24
C ARG A 589 -11.29 35.99 21.66
N LEU A 590 -11.38 34.94 22.46
CA LEU A 590 -11.83 33.60 22.02
C LEU A 590 -13.25 33.62 21.42
N ALA A 591 -14.13 34.51 21.89
CA ALA A 591 -15.48 34.66 21.36
C ALA A 591 -15.54 35.17 19.90
N GLU A 592 -14.46 35.75 19.39
CA GLU A 592 -14.35 36.22 17.99
C GLU A 592 -13.86 35.11 17.04
N VAL A 593 -13.44 33.95 17.57
CA VAL A 593 -12.88 32.85 16.78
C VAL A 593 -14.00 32.08 16.10
N THR A 594 -13.89 31.91 14.78
CA THR A 594 -14.90 31.22 13.99
C THR A 594 -14.73 29.69 14.04
N PRO A 595 -15.80 28.92 13.77
CA PRO A 595 -15.68 27.47 13.58
C PRO A 595 -14.70 27.07 12.47
N ALA A 596 -14.60 27.89 11.40
CA ALA A 596 -13.65 27.66 10.31
C ALA A 596 -12.19 27.79 10.78
N THR A 597 -11.87 28.80 11.61
CA THR A 597 -10.55 28.94 12.24
C THR A 597 -10.21 27.73 13.10
N THR A 598 -11.18 27.27 13.88
CA THR A 598 -10.98 26.12 14.77
C THR A 598 -10.73 24.84 13.95
N TYR A 599 -11.52 24.63 12.90
CA TYR A 599 -11.31 23.52 11.98
C TYR A 599 -9.96 23.59 11.28
N LEU A 600 -9.54 24.76 10.79
CA LEU A 600 -8.21 24.97 10.19
C LEU A 600 -7.09 24.49 11.12
N ALA A 601 -7.15 24.94 12.39
CA ALA A 601 -6.16 24.58 13.38
C ALA A 601 -6.15 23.07 13.66
N VAL A 602 -7.31 22.47 13.91
CA VAL A 602 -7.41 21.03 14.21
C VAL A 602 -6.97 20.18 13.01
N SER A 603 -7.42 20.50 11.80
CA SER A 603 -7.01 19.80 10.57
C SER A 603 -5.51 19.89 10.35
N SER A 604 -4.89 21.05 10.63
CA SER A 604 -3.44 21.19 10.54
C SER A 604 -2.67 20.39 11.60
N VAL A 605 -3.19 20.30 12.82
CA VAL A 605 -2.60 19.47 13.90
C VAL A 605 -2.68 17.99 13.55
N LEU A 606 -3.81 17.52 13.05
CA LEU A 606 -3.95 16.13 12.58
C LEU A 606 -3.03 15.84 11.39
N GLN A 607 -2.92 16.78 10.45
CA GLN A 607 -2.01 16.62 9.33
C GLN A 607 -0.54 16.60 9.78
N ALA A 608 -0.15 17.46 10.72
CA ALA A 608 1.17 17.40 11.33
C ALA A 608 1.41 16.06 12.02
N ALA A 609 0.42 15.50 12.72
CA ALA A 609 0.51 14.17 13.30
C ALA A 609 0.74 13.07 12.26
N ARG A 610 0.18 13.18 11.05
CA ARG A 610 0.43 12.24 9.94
C ARG A 610 1.85 12.40 9.36
N ASP A 611 2.33 13.64 9.30
CA ASP A 611 3.64 14.00 8.70
C ASP A 611 4.83 13.80 9.67
N LEU A 612 4.58 13.56 10.96
CA LEU A 612 5.63 13.30 11.95
C LEU A 612 6.50 12.09 11.56
N LYS A 613 7.80 12.18 11.82
CA LYS A 613 8.76 11.09 11.58
C LYS A 613 8.91 10.13 12.76
N ILE A 614 8.42 10.51 13.94
CA ILE A 614 8.53 9.73 15.18
C ILE A 614 7.35 8.77 15.24
N ALA A 615 7.61 7.48 15.06
CA ALA A 615 6.58 6.45 14.95
C ALA A 615 5.57 6.47 16.11
N SER A 616 6.01 6.66 17.36
CA SER A 616 5.10 6.65 18.53
C SER A 616 4.00 7.72 18.47
N ASN A 617 4.29 8.87 17.84
CA ASN A 617 3.40 10.03 17.78
C ASN A 617 2.77 10.19 16.38
N GLN A 618 3.11 9.31 15.44
CA GLN A 618 2.69 9.44 14.06
C GLN A 618 1.30 8.83 13.86
N LEU A 619 0.38 9.58 13.25
CA LEU A 619 -0.98 9.13 12.93
C LEU A 619 -1.08 8.34 11.60
N ARG A 620 0.02 8.27 10.85
CA ARG A 620 0.13 7.51 9.61
C ARG A 620 0.25 6.00 9.89
N PRO A 621 -0.61 5.15 9.29
CA PRO A 621 -0.49 3.71 9.41
C PRO A 621 0.72 3.17 8.65
N THR A 622 1.17 1.98 9.05
CA THR A 622 2.17 1.20 8.30
C THR A 622 1.49 -0.01 7.66
N GLY A 623 2.20 -0.75 6.79
CA GLY A 623 1.66 -1.98 6.19
C GLY A 623 1.30 -3.08 7.21
N TYR A 624 1.71 -2.95 8.48
CA TYR A 624 1.60 -3.98 9.51
C TYR A 624 0.88 -3.53 10.79
N GLU A 625 0.67 -2.23 10.95
CA GLU A 625 0.04 -1.63 12.13
C GLU A 625 -0.90 -0.51 11.68
N SER A 626 -2.19 -0.68 11.96
CA SER A 626 -3.18 0.39 11.86
C SER A 626 -3.00 1.37 13.02
N VAL A 627 -3.43 2.60 12.82
CA VAL A 627 -3.25 3.67 13.81
C VAL A 627 -4.58 4.38 13.99
N VAL A 628 -4.92 4.65 15.24
CA VAL A 628 -6.15 5.35 15.62
C VAL A 628 -5.85 6.49 16.56
N LEU A 629 -6.71 7.49 16.59
CA LEU A 629 -6.70 8.49 17.66
C LEU A 629 -7.03 7.79 18.99
N ALA A 630 -6.28 8.07 20.04
CA ALA A 630 -6.62 7.56 21.36
C ALA A 630 -8.00 8.12 21.80
N PRO A 631 -8.91 7.30 22.38
CA PRO A 631 -10.17 7.80 22.93
C PRO A 631 -9.97 8.93 23.97
N GLU A 632 -8.82 8.92 24.66
CA GLU A 632 -8.41 9.97 25.61
C GLU A 632 -8.34 11.37 24.97
N ASN A 633 -8.11 11.50 23.66
CA ASN A 633 -8.15 12.80 22.99
C ASN A 633 -9.48 13.52 23.23
N PHE A 634 -10.59 12.80 23.23
CA PHE A 634 -11.92 13.37 23.47
C PHE A 634 -12.18 13.69 24.94
N LEU A 635 -11.39 13.14 25.88
CA LEU A 635 -11.41 13.53 27.29
C LEU A 635 -10.56 14.78 27.55
N ARG A 636 -9.41 14.90 26.86
CA ARG A 636 -8.46 16.00 27.02
C ARG A 636 -8.93 17.27 26.31
N PHE A 637 -9.50 17.14 25.12
CA PHE A 637 -10.15 18.25 24.41
C PHE A 637 -11.65 18.19 24.72
N ASN A 638 -12.01 18.73 25.87
CA ASN A 638 -13.39 18.70 26.39
C ASN A 638 -14.31 19.75 25.74
N ASP A 639 -13.78 20.67 24.93
CA ASP A 639 -14.59 21.57 24.11
C ASP A 639 -15.33 20.82 23.01
N ASN A 640 -16.65 20.98 23.01
CA ASN A 640 -17.52 20.31 22.05
C ASN A 640 -17.19 20.68 20.58
N LEU A 641 -16.79 21.94 20.31
CA LEU A 641 -16.38 22.35 18.97
C LEU A 641 -15.06 21.69 18.56
N LEU A 642 -14.10 21.53 19.47
CA LEU A 642 -12.84 20.84 19.18
C LEU A 642 -13.07 19.36 18.89
N GLN A 643 -13.90 18.69 19.70
CA GLN A 643 -14.29 17.31 19.46
C GLN A 643 -14.95 17.14 18.09
N ALA A 644 -15.88 18.03 17.73
CA ALA A 644 -16.51 18.06 16.42
C ALA A 644 -15.50 18.23 15.28
N CYS A 645 -14.57 19.18 15.42
CA CYS A 645 -13.49 19.39 14.45
C CYS A 645 -12.62 18.14 14.30
N ILE A 646 -12.25 17.48 15.40
CA ILE A 646 -11.44 16.24 15.37
C ILE A 646 -12.20 15.15 14.60
N LEU A 647 -13.47 14.94 14.93
CA LEU A 647 -14.32 13.94 14.26
C LEU A 647 -14.40 14.17 12.74
N ARG A 648 -14.57 15.44 12.32
CA ARG A 648 -14.71 15.80 10.90
C ARG A 648 -13.39 15.93 10.13
N ALA A 649 -12.25 16.08 10.81
CA ALA A 649 -10.92 16.18 10.19
C ALA A 649 -10.13 14.86 10.18
N ALA A 650 -10.46 13.92 11.09
CA ALA A 650 -9.82 12.61 11.16
C ALA A 650 -10.26 11.70 10.01
N HIS A 651 -9.36 10.91 9.43
CA HIS A 651 -9.74 9.89 8.45
C HIS A 651 -10.62 8.82 9.12
N PRO A 652 -11.56 8.17 8.40
CA PRO A 652 -12.37 7.08 8.96
C PRO A 652 -11.52 5.98 9.61
N SER A 653 -10.36 5.65 9.01
CA SER A 653 -9.41 4.68 9.57
C SER A 653 -8.80 5.12 10.91
N GLU A 654 -8.69 6.43 11.16
CA GLU A 654 -8.14 6.99 12.41
C GLU A 654 -9.16 6.94 13.56
N LEU A 655 -10.42 6.60 13.27
CA LEU A 655 -11.53 6.46 14.22
C LEU A 655 -12.14 5.04 14.21
N ASP A 656 -11.42 4.07 13.63
CA ASP A 656 -11.84 2.68 13.57
C ASP A 656 -11.28 1.86 14.74
N TYR A 657 -12.06 1.79 15.81
CA TYR A 657 -11.73 1.03 17.02
C TYR A 657 -12.13 -0.45 16.93
N SER A 658 -12.73 -0.90 15.82
CA SER A 658 -13.30 -2.26 15.70
C SER A 658 -12.25 -3.38 15.83
N ALA A 659 -11.01 -3.09 15.44
CA ALA A 659 -9.89 -4.03 15.51
C ALA A 659 -9.36 -4.26 16.95
N SER A 660 -9.69 -3.39 17.91
CA SER A 660 -9.19 -3.48 19.30
C SER A 660 -10.33 -3.57 20.31
N PRO A 661 -10.55 -4.72 20.98
CA PRO A 661 -11.57 -4.82 22.03
C PRO A 661 -11.38 -3.79 23.14
N HIS A 662 -10.13 -3.53 23.54
CA HIS A 662 -9.82 -2.57 24.59
C HIS A 662 -10.18 -1.14 24.19
N LEU A 663 -9.73 -0.67 23.02
CA LEU A 663 -10.02 0.70 22.57
C LEU A 663 -11.52 0.87 22.25
N SER A 664 -12.16 -0.15 21.70
CA SER A 664 -13.61 -0.18 21.47
C SER A 664 -14.39 -0.01 22.78
N THR A 665 -13.98 -0.70 23.86
CA THR A 665 -14.61 -0.55 25.18
C THR A 665 -14.39 0.84 25.77
N LEU A 666 -13.19 1.41 25.68
CA LEU A 666 -12.93 2.76 26.17
C LEU A 666 -13.77 3.82 25.42
N MET A 667 -13.85 3.70 24.10
CA MET A 667 -14.66 4.61 23.31
C MET A 667 -16.16 4.40 23.57
N LYS A 668 -16.63 3.16 23.78
CA LYS A 668 -18.00 2.87 24.23
C LYS A 668 -18.34 3.61 25.54
N GLU A 669 -17.50 3.47 26.56
CA GLU A 669 -17.72 4.12 27.86
C GLU A 669 -17.76 5.64 27.75
N PHE A 670 -16.93 6.21 26.88
CA PHE A 670 -16.96 7.63 26.57
C PHE A 670 -18.29 8.03 25.91
N LEU A 671 -18.73 7.30 24.88
CA LEU A 671 -19.98 7.57 24.16
C LEU A 671 -21.22 7.47 25.06
N PHE A 672 -21.26 6.49 25.97
CA PHE A 672 -22.33 6.42 26.96
C PHE A 672 -22.43 7.69 27.80
N LYS A 673 -21.30 8.25 28.24
CA LYS A 673 -21.27 9.48 29.03
C LYS A 673 -21.71 10.69 28.21
N VAL A 674 -21.30 10.77 26.95
CA VAL A 674 -21.68 11.86 26.03
C VAL A 674 -23.18 11.82 25.76
N PHE A 675 -23.73 10.65 25.37
CA PHE A 675 -25.14 10.53 25.04
C PHE A 675 -26.06 10.65 26.26
N ALA A 676 -25.70 10.09 27.41
CA ALA A 676 -26.49 10.26 28.64
C ALA A 676 -26.54 11.72 29.11
N ARG A 677 -25.56 12.55 28.73
CA ARG A 677 -25.45 13.96 29.10
C ARG A 677 -25.68 14.91 27.93
N HIS A 678 -26.39 14.48 26.89
CA HIS A 678 -26.57 15.25 25.65
C HIS A 678 -27.21 16.65 25.87
N ALA A 679 -27.99 16.81 26.95
CA ALA A 679 -28.61 18.08 27.35
C ALA A 679 -27.70 18.99 28.22
N HIS A 680 -26.47 18.57 28.52
CA HIS A 680 -25.52 19.31 29.35
C HIS A 680 -24.26 19.69 28.55
N LEU A 681 -23.50 20.67 29.04
CA LEU A 681 -22.27 21.15 28.40
C LEU A 681 -21.26 20.03 28.11
N TYR A 682 -21.18 19.00 28.95
CA TYR A 682 -20.27 17.86 28.76
C TYR A 682 -20.64 16.99 27.55
N GLY A 683 -21.92 16.86 27.23
CA GLY A 683 -22.42 16.01 26.14
C GLY A 683 -22.89 16.80 24.92
N ALA A 684 -22.52 18.08 24.81
CA ALA A 684 -23.12 18.97 23.81
C ALA A 684 -22.75 18.58 22.37
N ALA A 685 -21.62 17.90 22.17
CA ALA A 685 -21.20 17.30 20.90
C ALA A 685 -21.91 15.96 20.56
N ALA A 686 -22.95 15.54 21.31
CA ALA A 686 -23.61 14.25 21.09
C ALA A 686 -24.08 14.03 19.65
N LEU A 687 -24.59 15.06 18.97
CA LEU A 687 -25.00 14.94 17.57
C LEU A 687 -23.82 14.60 16.65
N GLU A 688 -22.63 15.17 16.88
CA GLU A 688 -21.43 14.89 16.07
C GLU A 688 -20.93 13.46 16.28
N PHE A 689 -20.95 12.94 17.50
CA PHE A 689 -20.58 11.55 17.76
C PHE A 689 -21.59 10.55 17.18
N ALA A 690 -22.88 10.83 17.29
CA ALA A 690 -23.92 10.00 16.70
C ALA A 690 -23.86 10.03 15.16
N ALA A 691 -23.57 11.20 14.57
CA ALA A 691 -23.29 11.34 13.14
C ALA A 691 -22.06 10.55 12.69
N ALA A 692 -20.97 10.61 13.44
CA ALA A 692 -19.75 9.86 13.12
C ALA A 692 -20.00 8.34 13.16
N LEU A 693 -20.83 7.85 14.10
CA LEU A 693 -21.29 6.45 14.12
C LEU A 693 -22.18 6.12 12.91
N ALA A 694 -23.17 6.96 12.61
CA ALA A 694 -24.17 6.71 11.58
C ALA A 694 -23.59 6.74 10.15
N THR A 695 -22.59 7.60 9.92
CA THR A 695 -21.82 7.66 8.67
C THR A 695 -20.77 6.54 8.57
N GLY A 696 -20.55 5.76 9.64
CA GLY A 696 -19.53 4.72 9.69
C GLY A 696 -18.09 5.26 9.77
N ARG A 697 -17.92 6.55 10.05
CA ARG A 697 -16.61 7.18 10.22
C ARG A 697 -15.97 6.81 11.55
N LEU A 698 -16.76 6.74 12.61
CA LEU A 698 -16.37 6.16 13.90
C LEU A 698 -16.91 4.74 13.96
N LYS A 699 -16.04 3.76 14.14
CA LYS A 699 -16.42 2.34 14.23
C LYS A 699 -16.00 1.74 15.56
N LEU A 700 -16.90 1.00 16.17
CA LEU A 700 -16.62 0.15 17.33
C LEU A 700 -16.71 -1.31 16.92
N LYS A 701 -16.36 -2.22 17.83
CA LYS A 701 -16.79 -3.60 17.68
C LYS A 701 -18.32 -3.66 17.62
N LYS A 702 -18.85 -4.56 16.79
CA LYS A 702 -20.30 -4.72 16.57
C LYS A 702 -21.10 -4.81 17.88
N ALA A 703 -20.63 -5.62 18.84
CA ALA A 703 -21.28 -5.76 20.14
C ALA A 703 -21.31 -4.44 20.92
N ASP A 704 -20.19 -3.70 20.98
CA ASP A 704 -20.11 -2.41 21.67
C ASP A 704 -20.99 -1.35 20.98
N ALA A 705 -20.97 -1.28 19.64
CA ALA A 705 -21.83 -0.36 18.88
C ALA A 705 -23.33 -0.63 19.13
N GLN A 706 -23.74 -1.90 19.07
CA GLN A 706 -25.12 -2.31 19.34
C GLN A 706 -25.55 -1.98 20.77
N GLU A 707 -24.66 -2.16 21.74
CA GLU A 707 -24.93 -1.83 23.14
C GLU A 707 -25.14 -0.31 23.32
N VAL A 708 -24.27 0.52 22.73
CA VAL A 708 -24.41 1.98 22.77
C VAL A 708 -25.72 2.45 22.16
N VAL A 709 -26.04 1.96 20.95
CA VAL A 709 -27.24 2.36 20.23
C VAL A 709 -28.49 1.91 20.98
N SER A 710 -28.58 0.64 21.37
CA SER A 710 -29.79 0.09 22.01
C SER A 710 -30.12 0.77 23.34
N VAL A 711 -29.12 0.96 24.21
CA VAL A 711 -29.31 1.64 25.50
C VAL A 711 -29.69 3.10 25.30
N THR A 712 -29.05 3.80 24.36
CA THR A 712 -29.33 5.22 24.13
C THR A 712 -30.71 5.42 23.49
N VAL A 713 -31.08 4.60 22.51
CA VAL A 713 -32.42 4.64 21.88
C VAL A 713 -33.51 4.33 22.92
N ALA A 714 -33.29 3.36 23.80
CA ALA A 714 -34.25 3.04 24.86
C ALA A 714 -34.52 4.23 25.80
N ASN A 715 -33.53 5.09 26.04
CA ASN A 715 -33.67 6.30 26.86
C ASN A 715 -34.34 7.46 26.11
N LEU A 716 -34.21 7.53 24.78
CA LEU A 716 -34.71 8.64 23.96
C LEU A 716 -36.05 8.36 23.26
N ARG A 717 -36.54 7.11 23.27
CA ARG A 717 -37.73 6.66 22.52
C ARG A 717 -39.05 7.39 22.80
N THR A 718 -39.12 8.22 23.83
CA THR A 718 -40.34 8.92 24.25
C THR A 718 -40.55 10.25 23.54
N GLN A 719 -39.50 10.87 22.97
CA GLN A 719 -39.58 12.16 22.29
C GLN A 719 -38.70 12.21 21.04
N PRO A 720 -39.19 12.79 19.93
CA PRO A 720 -38.40 12.92 18.71
C PRO A 720 -37.28 13.93 18.92
N SER A 721 -36.07 13.57 18.48
CA SER A 721 -34.89 14.44 18.49
C SER A 721 -33.96 14.09 17.34
N ALA A 722 -33.12 15.03 16.92
CA ALA A 722 -32.08 14.76 15.91
C ALA A 722 -31.10 13.67 16.37
N LEU A 723 -30.81 13.60 17.69
CA LEU A 723 -29.97 12.55 18.27
C LEU A 723 -30.58 11.16 18.08
N LEU A 724 -31.88 11.02 18.36
CA LEU A 724 -32.61 9.77 18.11
C LEU A 724 -32.57 9.41 16.61
N GLY A 725 -32.79 10.39 15.72
CA GLY A 725 -32.73 10.18 14.27
C GLY A 725 -31.37 9.64 13.81
N LEU A 726 -30.27 10.22 14.30
CA LEU A 726 -28.91 9.77 13.98
C LEU A 726 -28.67 8.34 14.46
N LEU A 727 -29.10 8.01 15.68
CA LEU A 727 -28.90 6.66 16.25
C LEU A 727 -29.71 5.59 15.51
N LEU A 728 -30.90 5.91 15.00
CA LEU A 728 -31.70 5.00 14.17
C LEU A 728 -31.03 4.69 12.83
N MET A 729 -30.14 5.57 12.36
CA MET A 729 -29.40 5.38 11.10
C MET A 729 -28.07 4.63 11.27
N VAL A 730 -27.68 4.26 12.49
CA VAL A 730 -26.46 3.48 12.74
C VAL A 730 -26.67 2.04 12.28
N THR A 731 -26.01 1.66 11.19
CA THR A 731 -26.03 0.28 10.67
C THR A 731 -25.05 -0.60 11.47
N ALA A 732 -25.53 -1.71 12.04
CA ALA A 732 -24.73 -2.64 12.86
C ALA A 732 -24.18 -3.85 12.10
#